data_AF-A0A3S7D334-F1
#
_entry.id   AF-A0A3S7D334-F1
#
_cell.length_a   1.000
_cell.length_b   1.000
_cell.length_c   1.000
_cell.angle_alpha   90.00
_cell.angle_beta   90.00
_cell.angle_gamma   90.00
#
_symmetry.space_group_name_H-M   'P 1'
#
loop_
_entity.id
_entity.type
_entity.pdbx_description
1 polymer ?
#
loop_
_entity_poly.entity_id
_entity_poly.type
_entity_poly.pdbx_seq_one_letter_code
_entity_poly.pdbx_strand_id
1 'polypeptide(L)'
;MSLKGLRFTLKIDGLPEMTTAVVSFSLYQRHSTPFVLDVDIASGLPDLVATDFLEKNAVLTIWQGAVAQRYVSGIVNEVSSGENNHWQMCYHLTIVPPLWRCGLRQNFRIFQQQDIRTISSTLLTENGVTAWTPVFYEPHPAREFCVQYGETDLDFLTRLWAEEGIFYFDWTPPEGPEQKLVLCDDVAGVSTLGEIPFNPNTATEVSTACISSFRYRARTGPSSVETQDYTFKTPAWPGWYSRAAENLNGQRTQYEIFDYPGRFKDEYHGQAFARYQIEGWRHDTETATCISHSPVLRPGKRFRLTGHPSDTLNREWQVVNSMLTGSQPQALHGSEGQGTTLENHFGAIPADRTWRMQPPAKPAVDGPQSAIVTGPEGEEIFCDEHGRVRVRFHWDRYCPGNEDSSCWVRVSQAWAGTGFGNLAIPRVGQEVIVDFLNGDPDQPIIMGRTYHQDNRSPGSLPGTKTQMTIRSKTYKGSGFNELKFDDATGKEQVYIHAQKNMDTEVLHDRTTTVNNNHTETVVVGQTVKVGSKKEGGHDQKTAVANDRRITVGNDQTLKVKNDRTVNISHDDGLYVTNDRRVTVKGKQEHSTTGNHISLVEGKHSLEVKGDLARKVAGALGIKVEGDIVLESSGSISLKAGGSFIVIHSGGVDIVGPKINLNGGGSPGTPVGTLLPGVLEALAEDKEEGDTEDGKDSGASGGSEGGNDSGDEGDDPQKYYLQFYFTDDAGMPYSETRYIAFYEDGKQTRGETDKDGYTEIFITNGEQTIKVRLLHQHIDMIEGGVHV
;
A
#
# COMPACT_ATOMS: atom_id res chain seq x y z
N MET A 1 35.89 -14.79 70.25
CA MET A 1 35.65 -16.15 69.68
C MET A 1 36.97 -16.85 69.42
N SER A 2 37.03 -18.18 69.57
CA SER A 2 38.24 -18.98 69.29
C SER A 2 38.68 -18.84 67.83
N LEU A 3 39.96 -18.52 67.60
CA LEU A 3 40.56 -18.33 66.27
C LEU A 3 40.82 -19.66 65.51
N LYS A 4 40.46 -20.81 66.08
CA LYS A 4 40.87 -22.15 65.60
C LYS A 4 39.76 -22.97 64.91
N GLY A 5 38.56 -22.43 64.71
CA GLY A 5 37.41 -23.18 64.15
C GLY A 5 36.65 -22.45 63.05
N LEU A 6 35.56 -23.05 62.60
CA LEU A 6 34.59 -22.46 61.66
C LEU A 6 33.97 -21.20 62.27
N ARG A 7 33.97 -20.09 61.53
CA ARG A 7 33.32 -18.83 61.95
C ARG A 7 32.83 -18.02 60.78
N PHE A 8 31.87 -17.14 61.05
CA PHE A 8 31.28 -16.22 60.06
C PHE A 8 31.46 -14.78 60.49
N THR A 9 31.82 -13.92 59.55
CA THR A 9 31.95 -12.47 59.76
C THR A 9 31.24 -11.73 58.65
N LEU A 10 30.58 -10.63 58.99
CA LEU A 10 29.95 -9.73 58.02
C LEU A 10 30.62 -8.37 58.11
N LYS A 11 31.09 -7.85 56.98
CA LYS A 11 31.57 -6.49 56.85
C LYS A 11 30.56 -5.68 56.05
N ILE A 12 30.18 -4.51 56.54
CA ILE A 12 29.24 -3.59 55.88
C ILE A 12 29.94 -2.24 55.71
N ASP A 13 29.88 -1.66 54.53
CA ASP A 13 30.49 -0.35 54.26
C ASP A 13 29.98 0.71 55.25
N GLY A 14 30.89 1.53 55.77
CA GLY A 14 30.55 2.58 56.74
C GLY A 14 30.28 2.10 58.18
N LEU A 15 30.26 0.79 58.47
CA LEU A 15 30.21 0.25 59.83
C LEU A 15 31.57 -0.32 60.25
N PRO A 16 32.04 -0.11 61.50
CA PRO A 16 33.28 -0.72 61.99
C PRO A 16 33.19 -2.26 62.03
N GLU A 17 34.28 -2.97 61.71
CA GLU A 17 34.30 -4.45 61.53
C GLU A 17 33.88 -5.28 62.77
N MET A 18 33.89 -4.70 63.98
CA MET A 18 33.50 -5.38 65.23
C MET A 18 32.07 -5.07 65.67
N THR A 19 31.32 -4.32 64.85
CA THR A 19 29.99 -3.81 65.19
C THR A 19 28.90 -4.84 64.90
N THR A 20 29.15 -5.81 64.02
CA THR A 20 28.15 -6.76 63.51
C THR A 20 28.65 -8.19 63.67
N ALA A 21 28.14 -8.91 64.67
CA ALA A 21 28.46 -10.31 64.90
C ALA A 21 27.41 -11.20 64.21
N VAL A 22 27.82 -12.07 63.30
CA VAL A 22 26.88 -12.97 62.57
C VAL A 22 26.39 -14.07 63.51
N VAL A 23 25.06 -14.17 63.66
CA VAL A 23 24.38 -15.20 64.45
C VAL A 23 23.97 -16.36 63.55
N SER A 24 23.35 -16.07 62.42
CA SER A 24 22.95 -17.07 61.42
C SER A 24 22.90 -16.44 60.03
N PHE A 25 22.97 -17.28 59.00
CA PHE A 25 22.67 -16.85 57.63
C PHE A 25 22.06 -17.98 56.80
N SER A 26 21.31 -17.59 55.77
CA SER A 26 20.79 -18.45 54.72
C SER A 26 21.08 -17.83 53.35
N LEU A 27 21.84 -18.52 52.51
CA LEU A 27 22.21 -18.09 51.18
C LEU A 27 21.56 -18.99 50.12
N TYR A 28 20.60 -18.44 49.38
CA TYR A 28 19.97 -19.09 48.24
C TYR A 28 20.60 -18.62 46.94
N GLN A 29 21.06 -19.56 46.11
CA GLN A 29 21.63 -19.27 44.79
C GLN A 29 21.13 -20.26 43.74
N ARG A 30 20.95 -19.79 42.52
CA ARG A 30 20.54 -20.60 41.37
C ARG A 30 21.08 -19.99 40.08
N HIS A 31 21.38 -20.81 39.08
CA HIS A 31 21.67 -20.30 37.74
C HIS A 31 20.49 -19.47 37.21
N SER A 32 20.82 -18.35 36.58
CA SER A 32 19.86 -17.38 36.04
C SER A 32 18.84 -16.87 37.06
N THR A 33 19.26 -16.69 38.32
CA THR A 33 18.46 -16.01 39.35
C THR A 33 19.42 -15.23 40.27
N PRO A 34 19.14 -13.94 40.61
CA PRO A 34 19.93 -13.22 41.61
C PRO A 34 19.90 -13.97 42.94
N PHE A 35 21.04 -14.09 43.62
CA PHE A 35 21.03 -14.72 44.94
C PHE A 35 20.30 -13.87 45.98
N VAL A 36 19.87 -14.54 47.05
CA VAL A 36 19.37 -13.90 48.27
C VAL A 36 20.18 -14.42 49.43
N LEU A 37 20.79 -13.52 50.20
CA LEU A 37 21.53 -13.82 51.42
C LEU A 37 20.84 -13.14 52.60
N ASP A 38 20.16 -13.92 53.41
CA ASP A 38 19.56 -13.47 54.65
C ASP A 38 20.56 -13.68 55.80
N VAL A 39 20.82 -12.65 56.58
CA VAL A 39 21.80 -12.67 57.67
C VAL A 39 21.20 -12.08 58.94
N ASP A 40 21.24 -12.84 60.01
CA ASP A 40 20.96 -12.34 61.36
C ASP A 40 22.26 -11.91 62.02
N ILE A 41 22.31 -10.66 62.47
CA ILE A 41 23.46 -10.09 63.16
C ILE A 41 23.07 -9.59 64.55
N ALA A 42 24.00 -9.69 65.49
CA ALA A 42 23.95 -9.04 66.79
C ALA A 42 24.92 -7.86 66.81
N SER A 43 24.45 -6.69 67.26
CA SER A 43 25.27 -5.48 67.38
C SER A 43 25.24 -4.92 68.79
N GLY A 44 26.35 -4.31 69.20
CA GLY A 44 26.38 -3.46 70.41
C GLY A 44 25.75 -2.09 70.20
N LEU A 45 25.42 -1.70 68.97
CA LEU A 45 24.74 -0.45 68.64
C LEU A 45 23.23 -0.71 68.51
N PRO A 46 22.39 -0.19 69.44
CA PRO A 46 20.95 -0.45 69.44
C PRO A 46 20.14 0.46 68.52
N ASP A 47 20.77 1.49 67.95
CA ASP A 47 20.14 2.59 67.22
C ASP A 47 20.57 2.65 65.74
N LEU A 48 21.04 1.53 65.16
CA LEU A 48 21.31 1.46 63.73
C LEU A 48 20.02 1.58 62.95
N VAL A 49 20.00 2.48 61.97
CA VAL A 49 18.83 2.80 61.16
C VAL A 49 19.00 2.34 59.72
N ALA A 50 17.92 2.41 58.92
CA ALA A 50 17.94 1.96 57.53
C ALA A 50 19.07 2.61 56.69
N THR A 51 19.39 3.88 56.90
CA THR A 51 20.49 4.58 56.20
C THR A 51 21.88 4.03 56.53
N ASP A 52 22.02 3.29 57.63
CA ASP A 52 23.26 2.62 57.98
C ASP A 52 23.50 1.33 57.19
N PHE A 53 22.46 0.79 56.56
CA PHE A 53 22.50 -0.50 55.88
C PHE A 53 22.16 -0.40 54.39
N LEU A 54 21.02 0.19 54.05
CA LEU A 54 20.46 0.13 52.70
C LEU A 54 21.44 0.65 51.64
N GLU A 55 21.54 -0.08 50.53
CA GLU A 55 22.45 0.14 49.40
C GLU A 55 23.95 0.07 49.70
N LYS A 56 24.35 -0.17 50.95
CA LYS A 56 25.77 -0.35 51.29
C LYS A 56 26.25 -1.74 50.89
N ASN A 57 27.50 -1.84 50.45
CA ASN A 57 28.07 -3.15 50.16
C ASN A 57 28.27 -3.93 51.46
N ALA A 58 27.99 -5.22 51.38
CA ALA A 58 28.15 -6.16 52.48
C ALA A 58 28.90 -7.39 51.99
N VAL A 59 29.86 -7.86 52.79
CA VAL A 59 30.68 -9.04 52.50
C VAL A 59 30.57 -10.03 53.65
N LEU A 60 29.88 -11.14 53.43
CA LEU A 60 29.90 -12.29 54.32
C LEU A 60 31.14 -13.13 54.01
N THR A 61 31.95 -13.41 55.04
CA THR A 61 33.12 -14.28 54.92
C THR A 61 32.96 -15.52 55.80
N ILE A 62 33.16 -16.69 55.19
CA ILE A 62 33.18 -17.99 55.85
C ILE A 62 34.64 -18.37 56.07
N TRP A 63 35.02 -18.58 57.33
CA TRP A 63 36.40 -18.89 57.72
C TRP A 63 36.52 -20.30 58.28
N GLN A 64 37.64 -20.96 57.98
CA GLN A 64 38.11 -22.14 58.69
C GLN A 64 39.47 -21.80 59.32
N GLY A 65 39.50 -21.56 60.63
CA GLY A 65 40.68 -21.01 61.30
C GLY A 65 41.05 -19.63 60.75
N ALA A 66 42.28 -19.47 60.25
CA ALA A 66 42.76 -18.22 59.65
C ALA A 66 42.50 -18.13 58.13
N VAL A 67 41.98 -19.19 57.49
CA VAL A 67 41.82 -19.26 56.03
C VAL A 67 40.38 -18.94 55.66
N ALA A 68 40.17 -17.91 54.84
CA ALA A 68 38.87 -17.64 54.24
C ALA A 68 38.53 -18.74 53.24
N GLN A 69 37.42 -19.44 53.47
CA GLN A 69 36.92 -20.50 52.60
C GLN A 69 36.07 -19.93 51.48
N ARG A 70 35.34 -18.84 51.75
CA ARG A 70 34.43 -18.21 50.79
C ARG A 70 34.08 -16.79 51.19
N TYR A 71 33.96 -15.94 50.16
CA TYR A 71 33.35 -14.62 50.24
C TYR A 71 32.02 -14.62 49.49
N VAL A 72 31.05 -13.87 50.00
CA VAL A 72 29.77 -13.57 49.35
C VAL A 72 29.54 -12.08 49.49
N SER A 73 29.51 -11.38 48.35
CA SER A 73 29.51 -9.92 48.33
C SER A 73 28.24 -9.42 47.65
N GLY A 74 27.54 -8.49 48.28
CA GLY A 74 26.32 -7.94 47.72
C GLY A 74 26.03 -6.56 48.28
N ILE A 75 24.80 -6.13 48.09
CA ILE A 75 24.26 -4.88 48.59
C ILE A 75 23.14 -5.20 49.56
N VAL A 76 23.02 -4.47 50.66
CA VAL A 76 21.89 -4.66 51.58
C VAL A 76 20.66 -4.02 50.94
N ASN A 77 19.63 -4.83 50.69
CA ASN A 77 18.34 -4.38 50.14
C ASN A 77 17.28 -4.23 51.23
N GLU A 78 17.33 -5.05 52.27
CA GLU A 78 16.35 -5.01 53.35
C GLU A 78 17.06 -5.05 54.71
N VAL A 79 16.50 -4.33 55.67
CA VAL A 79 16.86 -4.43 57.08
C VAL A 79 15.58 -4.43 57.92
N SER A 80 15.52 -5.34 58.89
CA SER A 80 14.54 -5.28 59.97
C SER A 80 15.22 -5.38 61.32
N SER A 81 14.72 -4.61 62.28
CA SER A 81 15.20 -4.64 63.66
C SER A 81 14.54 -5.82 64.39
N GLY A 82 15.37 -6.64 65.03
CA GLY A 82 14.94 -7.76 65.86
C GLY A 82 14.82 -7.39 67.34
N GLU A 83 14.85 -8.42 68.19
CA GLU A 83 14.77 -8.25 69.64
C GLU A 83 16.09 -7.76 70.25
N ASN A 84 16.00 -7.03 71.36
CA ASN A 84 17.14 -6.66 72.19
C ASN A 84 17.26 -7.63 73.37
N ASN A 85 18.37 -8.35 73.47
CA ASN A 85 18.59 -9.33 74.54
C ASN A 85 19.17 -8.74 75.83
N HIS A 86 19.02 -7.42 76.04
CA HIS A 86 19.64 -6.59 77.08
C HIS A 86 21.14 -6.29 76.91
N TRP A 87 21.85 -7.04 76.07
CA TRP A 87 23.29 -6.84 75.81
C TRP A 87 23.55 -6.31 74.41
N GLN A 88 22.78 -6.80 73.44
CA GLN A 88 22.95 -6.56 72.02
C GLN A 88 21.59 -6.43 71.35
N MET A 89 21.54 -5.63 70.29
CA MET A 89 20.40 -5.50 69.40
C MET A 89 20.57 -6.45 68.22
N CYS A 90 19.54 -7.22 67.91
CA CYS A 90 19.52 -8.09 66.73
C CYS A 90 19.01 -7.32 65.51
N TYR A 91 19.58 -7.59 64.34
CA TYR A 91 19.07 -7.10 63.06
C TYR A 91 19.06 -8.25 62.07
N HIS A 92 18.06 -8.26 61.19
CA HIS A 92 17.97 -9.16 60.05
C HIS A 92 18.22 -8.35 58.78
N LEU A 93 19.14 -8.82 57.95
CA LEU A 93 19.55 -8.16 56.72
C LEU A 93 19.35 -9.08 55.52
N THR A 94 18.73 -8.58 54.47
CA THR A 94 18.69 -9.26 53.17
C THR A 94 19.68 -8.60 52.22
N ILE A 95 20.66 -9.38 51.77
CA ILE A 95 21.75 -8.97 50.89
C ILE A 95 21.55 -9.65 49.53
N VAL A 96 21.63 -8.86 48.45
CA VAL A 96 21.39 -9.29 47.07
C VAL A 96 22.57 -8.89 46.17
N PRO A 97 22.79 -9.51 45.00
CA PRO A 97 23.81 -9.05 44.08
C PRO A 97 23.40 -7.71 43.43
N PRO A 98 24.35 -6.90 42.94
CA PRO A 98 24.05 -5.66 42.21
C PRO A 98 23.05 -5.83 41.05
N LEU A 99 23.06 -6.99 40.37
CA LEU A 99 22.12 -7.32 39.29
C LEU A 99 20.65 -7.21 39.71
N TRP A 100 20.34 -7.43 40.98
CA TRP A 100 18.98 -7.34 41.50
C TRP A 100 18.35 -5.95 41.26
N ARG A 101 19.16 -4.87 41.24
CA ARG A 101 18.68 -3.51 40.95
C ARG A 101 17.97 -3.40 39.60
N CYS A 102 18.36 -4.21 38.61
CA CYS A 102 17.70 -4.24 37.31
C CYS A 102 16.22 -4.64 37.42
N GLY A 103 15.79 -5.29 38.50
CA GLY A 103 14.39 -5.63 38.76
C GLY A 103 13.56 -4.47 39.31
N LEU A 104 14.19 -3.37 39.72
CA LEU A 104 13.50 -2.19 40.26
C LEU A 104 13.09 -1.17 39.18
N ARG A 105 13.58 -1.34 37.94
CA ARG A 105 13.33 -0.43 36.84
C ARG A 105 12.60 -1.16 35.72
N GLN A 106 11.48 -0.58 35.27
CA GLN A 106 10.67 -1.05 34.14
C GLN A 106 10.70 -0.02 33.02
N ASN A 107 10.76 -0.47 31.76
CA ASN A 107 10.95 0.42 30.63
C ASN A 107 10.27 -0.05 29.34
N PHE A 108 10.16 0.89 28.39
CA PHE A 108 9.88 0.63 26.98
C PHE A 108 11.04 1.19 26.16
N ARG A 109 11.74 0.32 25.43
CA ARG A 109 12.98 0.71 24.74
C ARG A 109 13.24 -0.16 23.53
N ILE A 110 13.82 0.46 22.49
CA ILE A 110 14.23 -0.21 21.27
C ILE A 110 15.75 -0.25 21.21
N PHE A 111 16.31 -1.42 20.93
CA PHE A 111 17.70 -1.66 20.57
C PHE A 111 17.77 -2.07 19.10
N GLN A 112 18.61 -1.38 18.32
CA GLN A 112 18.75 -1.62 16.88
C GLN A 112 20.21 -1.88 16.52
N GLN A 113 20.44 -2.89 15.68
CA GLN A 113 21.77 -3.25 15.19
C GLN A 113 22.79 -3.46 16.32
N GLN A 114 22.34 -4.05 17.44
CA GLN A 114 23.16 -4.30 18.62
C GLN A 114 23.19 -5.78 18.95
N ASP A 115 24.36 -6.26 19.35
CA ASP A 115 24.54 -7.63 19.85
C ASP A 115 24.16 -7.75 21.33
N ILE A 116 24.05 -8.99 21.79
CA ILE A 116 23.66 -9.29 23.19
C ILE A 116 24.61 -8.64 24.20
N ARG A 117 25.90 -8.54 23.87
CA ARG A 117 26.92 -7.94 24.73
C ARG A 117 26.68 -6.45 24.90
N THR A 118 26.37 -5.75 23.83
CA THR A 118 26.13 -4.30 23.82
C THR A 118 24.83 -3.95 24.55
N ILE A 119 23.76 -4.70 24.30
CA ILE A 119 22.48 -4.55 25.02
C ILE A 119 22.70 -4.79 26.53
N SER A 120 23.37 -5.88 26.89
CA SER A 120 23.68 -6.20 28.29
C SER A 120 24.53 -5.11 28.94
N SER A 121 25.59 -4.66 28.28
CA SER A 121 26.47 -3.60 28.78
C SER A 121 25.71 -2.31 29.10
N THR A 122 24.81 -1.91 28.20
CA THR A 122 24.00 -0.69 28.35
C THR A 122 23.13 -0.77 29.61
N LEU A 123 22.34 -1.83 29.75
CA LEU A 123 21.42 -1.98 30.88
C LEU A 123 22.13 -2.24 32.21
N LEU A 124 23.20 -3.03 32.21
CA LEU A 124 24.00 -3.28 33.41
C LEU A 124 24.69 -1.99 33.90
N THR A 125 25.26 -1.19 32.99
CA THR A 125 25.89 0.09 33.35
C THR A 125 24.88 1.08 33.92
N GLU A 126 23.72 1.22 33.29
CA GLU A 126 22.65 2.10 33.77
C GLU A 126 22.12 1.72 35.16
N ASN A 127 22.22 0.44 35.55
CA ASN A 127 21.83 -0.07 36.87
C ASN A 127 23.01 -0.20 37.86
N GLY A 128 24.19 0.32 37.51
CA GLY A 128 25.37 0.31 38.39
C GLY A 128 26.04 -1.05 38.55
N VAL A 129 25.78 -2.01 37.65
CA VAL A 129 26.44 -3.32 37.61
C VAL A 129 27.70 -3.22 36.74
N THR A 130 28.79 -2.77 37.34
CA THR A 130 30.05 -2.49 36.62
C THR A 130 30.97 -3.70 36.47
N ALA A 131 30.85 -4.68 37.36
CA ALA A 131 31.71 -5.86 37.40
C ALA A 131 30.99 -7.07 36.79
N TRP A 132 31.18 -7.29 35.49
CA TRP A 132 30.64 -8.46 34.79
C TRP A 132 31.59 -8.99 33.72
N THR A 133 31.40 -10.23 33.28
CA THR A 133 32.25 -10.88 32.28
C THR A 133 31.44 -11.81 31.38
N PRO A 134 31.44 -11.58 30.05
CA PRO A 134 30.89 -12.52 29.09
C PRO A 134 31.88 -13.64 28.79
N VAL A 135 31.43 -14.89 28.95
CA VAL A 135 32.16 -16.13 28.63
C VAL A 135 31.35 -16.86 27.56
N PHE A 136 31.47 -16.39 26.32
CA PHE A 136 30.73 -16.89 25.16
C PHE A 136 31.64 -17.74 24.27
N TYR A 137 31.21 -18.96 23.99
CA TYR A 137 31.85 -19.91 23.07
C TYR A 137 31.16 -19.92 21.70
N GLU A 138 29.91 -19.45 21.64
CA GLU A 138 29.10 -19.36 20.44
C GLU A 138 28.99 -17.90 19.96
N PRO A 139 28.84 -17.65 18.64
CA PRO A 139 28.58 -16.30 18.15
C PRO A 139 27.14 -15.85 18.47
N HIS A 140 27.01 -14.64 19.00
CA HIS A 140 25.73 -13.96 19.24
C HIS A 140 25.66 -12.68 18.39
N PRO A 141 25.28 -12.78 17.10
CA PRO A 141 25.32 -11.65 16.18
C PRO A 141 24.32 -10.55 16.56
N ALA A 142 24.50 -9.37 15.95
CA ALA A 142 23.65 -8.22 16.20
C ALA A 142 22.21 -8.47 15.75
N ARG A 143 21.25 -8.03 16.58
CA ARG A 143 19.83 -8.06 16.24
C ARG A 143 19.46 -6.80 15.47
N GLU A 144 18.72 -6.94 14.37
CA GLU A 144 18.23 -5.80 13.59
C GLU A 144 17.32 -4.91 14.45
N PHE A 145 16.44 -5.53 15.25
CA PHE A 145 15.45 -4.86 16.07
C PHE A 145 15.11 -5.74 17.29
N CYS A 146 15.19 -5.17 18.48
CA CYS A 146 14.86 -5.83 19.74
C CYS A 146 14.24 -4.83 20.72
N VAL A 147 13.11 -5.18 21.30
CA VAL A 147 12.28 -4.30 22.10
C VAL A 147 12.13 -4.84 23.51
N GLN A 148 12.48 -4.01 24.49
CA GLN A 148 12.04 -4.15 25.88
C GLN A 148 10.64 -3.54 25.96
N TYR A 149 9.62 -4.35 26.21
CA TYR A 149 8.22 -3.91 26.13
C TYR A 149 7.51 -4.06 27.48
N GLY A 150 7.53 -3.00 28.29
CA GLY A 150 6.78 -2.94 29.54
C GLY A 150 7.23 -3.95 30.60
N GLU A 151 8.48 -4.39 30.53
CA GLU A 151 9.08 -5.37 31.44
C GLU A 151 10.26 -4.74 32.21
N THR A 152 10.65 -5.36 33.34
CA THR A 152 11.82 -4.88 34.10
C THR A 152 13.11 -5.11 33.33
N ASP A 153 14.17 -4.34 33.59
CA ASP A 153 15.46 -4.59 32.94
C ASP A 153 15.99 -5.99 33.26
N LEU A 154 15.71 -6.51 34.46
CA LEU A 154 16.09 -7.86 34.85
C LEU A 154 15.31 -8.92 34.07
N ASP A 155 13.99 -8.75 33.91
CA ASP A 155 13.16 -9.68 33.14
C ASP A 155 13.59 -9.69 31.66
N PHE A 156 13.80 -8.50 31.08
CA PHE A 156 14.28 -8.36 29.70
C PHE A 156 15.64 -9.03 29.50
N LEU A 157 16.63 -8.72 30.36
CA LEU A 157 17.96 -9.34 30.29
C LEU A 157 17.88 -10.85 30.48
N THR A 158 17.14 -11.33 31.48
CA THR A 158 17.02 -12.76 31.77
C THR A 158 16.37 -13.52 30.62
N ARG A 159 15.31 -12.96 30.05
CA ARG A 159 14.64 -13.52 28.88
C ARG A 159 15.52 -13.51 27.64
N LEU A 160 16.18 -12.39 27.36
CA LEU A 160 17.03 -12.24 26.19
C LEU A 160 18.26 -13.16 26.28
N TRP A 161 18.88 -13.26 27.45
CA TRP A 161 19.95 -14.23 27.71
C TRP A 161 19.45 -15.66 27.50
N ALA A 162 18.27 -16.02 28.03
CA ALA A 162 17.69 -17.34 27.83
C ALA A 162 17.41 -17.66 26.35
N GLU A 163 16.93 -16.70 25.54
CA GLU A 163 16.76 -16.87 24.09
C GLU A 163 18.10 -17.15 23.38
N GLU A 164 19.16 -16.48 23.80
CA GLU A 164 20.54 -16.70 23.34
C GLU A 164 21.20 -17.92 24.01
N GLY A 165 20.45 -18.69 24.81
CA GLY A 165 20.96 -19.81 25.58
C GLY A 165 21.83 -19.42 26.79
N ILE A 166 22.17 -18.16 26.98
CA ILE A 166 23.04 -17.69 28.05
C ILE A 166 22.39 -17.90 29.42
N PHE A 167 23.14 -18.50 30.34
CA PHE A 167 22.84 -18.54 31.77
C PHE A 167 23.82 -17.68 32.55
N TYR A 168 23.42 -17.24 33.74
CA TYR A 168 24.28 -16.38 34.57
C TYR A 168 24.45 -16.90 36.00
N PHE A 169 25.54 -16.47 36.62
CA PHE A 169 25.85 -16.72 38.02
C PHE A 169 26.86 -15.68 38.54
N ASP A 170 26.90 -15.51 39.86
CA ASP A 170 27.92 -14.69 40.53
C ASP A 170 29.20 -15.49 40.76
N TRP A 171 30.33 -14.90 40.36
CA TRP A 171 31.66 -15.45 40.57
C TRP A 171 32.46 -14.56 41.53
N THR A 172 33.21 -15.21 42.42
CA THR A 172 34.11 -14.54 43.37
C THR A 172 35.47 -15.24 43.30
N PRO A 173 36.59 -14.52 43.14
CA PRO A 173 37.92 -15.11 43.13
C PRO A 173 38.26 -15.70 44.50
N PRO A 174 39.11 -16.74 44.56
CA PRO A 174 39.60 -17.28 45.83
C PRO A 174 40.38 -16.26 46.67
N GLU A 175 41.08 -15.32 46.03
CA GLU A 175 42.02 -14.41 46.68
C GLU A 175 41.35 -13.19 47.36
N GLY A 176 40.07 -12.92 47.10
CA GLY A 176 39.42 -11.73 47.62
C GLY A 176 37.89 -11.65 47.42
N PRO A 177 37.25 -10.59 47.94
CA PRO A 177 35.79 -10.46 47.98
C PRO A 177 35.19 -9.85 46.70
N GLU A 178 35.96 -9.62 45.65
CA GLU A 178 35.46 -8.99 44.42
C GLU A 178 34.47 -9.89 43.68
N GLN A 179 33.18 -9.58 43.72
CA GLN A 179 32.18 -10.35 42.99
C GLN A 179 31.99 -9.81 41.57
N LYS A 180 31.80 -10.73 40.61
CA LYS A 180 31.49 -10.43 39.21
C LYS A 180 30.29 -11.24 38.75
N LEU A 181 29.42 -10.62 37.96
CA LEU A 181 28.39 -11.33 37.21
C LEU A 181 29.04 -12.03 36.01
N VAL A 182 28.86 -13.35 35.88
CA VAL A 182 29.32 -14.11 34.72
C VAL A 182 28.12 -14.46 33.85
N LEU A 183 28.20 -14.12 32.56
CA LEU A 183 27.27 -14.56 31.53
C LEU A 183 27.94 -15.67 30.74
N CYS A 184 27.32 -16.85 30.65
CA CYS A 184 27.95 -18.03 30.08
C CYS A 184 26.98 -18.80 29.18
N ASP A 185 27.45 -19.27 28.03
CA ASP A 185 26.66 -20.01 27.05
C ASP A 185 27.09 -21.49 26.94
N ASP A 186 28.06 -21.94 27.72
CA ASP A 186 28.53 -23.33 27.67
C ASP A 186 29.10 -23.80 29.01
N VAL A 187 28.91 -25.09 29.33
CA VAL A 187 29.46 -25.71 30.53
C VAL A 187 30.99 -25.61 30.61
N ALA A 188 31.70 -25.47 29.49
CA ALA A 188 33.15 -25.26 29.46
C ALA A 188 33.59 -23.97 30.18
N GLY A 189 32.73 -22.95 30.24
CA GLY A 189 32.98 -21.70 30.97
C GLY A 189 32.85 -21.84 32.49
N VAL A 190 32.37 -22.98 32.98
CA VAL A 190 32.18 -23.27 34.41
C VAL A 190 33.44 -23.88 35.03
N SER A 191 33.96 -23.21 36.06
CA SER A 191 35.21 -23.62 36.73
C SER A 191 35.08 -24.94 37.51
N THR A 192 36.12 -25.78 37.49
CA THR A 192 36.13 -27.07 38.19
C THR A 192 36.66 -26.98 39.62
N LEU A 193 36.11 -27.79 40.52
CA LEU A 193 36.58 -28.02 41.90
C LEU A 193 37.47 -29.27 42.01
N GLY A 194 37.65 -30.02 40.93
CA GLY A 194 38.33 -31.32 40.98
C GLY A 194 37.46 -32.43 41.58
N GLU A 195 38.09 -33.38 42.26
CA GLU A 195 37.42 -34.54 42.86
C GLU A 195 36.80 -34.19 44.22
N ILE A 196 35.54 -34.57 44.41
CA ILE A 196 34.83 -34.45 45.70
C ILE A 196 34.33 -35.84 46.11
N PRO A 197 34.82 -36.39 47.24
CA PRO A 197 34.43 -37.72 47.70
C PRO A 197 33.01 -37.74 48.25
N PHE A 198 32.30 -38.83 47.99
CA PHE A 198 31.07 -39.19 48.69
C PHE A 198 31.42 -39.86 50.03
N ASN A 199 30.95 -39.30 51.14
CA ASN A 199 31.11 -39.87 52.47
C ASN A 199 29.83 -39.73 53.29
N PRO A 200 28.98 -40.77 53.39
CA PRO A 200 27.75 -40.73 54.16
C PRO A 200 27.98 -40.80 55.69
N ASN A 201 29.20 -41.07 56.15
CA ASN A 201 29.53 -41.12 57.57
C ASN A 201 30.00 -39.74 58.06
N THR A 202 29.06 -38.96 58.59
CA THR A 202 29.29 -37.61 59.13
C THR A 202 29.72 -37.61 60.60
N ALA A 203 29.84 -38.78 61.25
CA ALA A 203 30.15 -38.90 62.69
C ALA A 203 31.64 -38.77 63.03
N THR A 204 32.53 -38.98 62.05
CA THR A 204 33.98 -38.77 62.17
C THR A 204 34.33 -37.39 61.62
N GLU A 205 35.16 -36.62 62.33
CA GLU A 205 35.65 -35.30 61.91
C GLU A 205 36.25 -35.36 60.50
N VAL A 206 35.49 -34.89 59.50
CA VAL A 206 35.94 -34.90 58.10
C VAL A 206 36.72 -33.61 57.86
N SER A 207 38.04 -33.71 57.81
CA SER A 207 38.92 -32.57 57.51
C SER A 207 38.85 -32.10 56.05
N THR A 208 38.23 -32.89 55.16
CA THR A 208 38.19 -32.70 53.71
C THR A 208 36.75 -32.48 53.24
N ALA A 209 36.53 -31.57 52.28
CA ALA A 209 35.20 -31.36 51.70
C ALA A 209 34.65 -32.66 51.10
N CYS A 210 33.45 -33.08 51.53
CA CYS A 210 32.78 -34.28 51.04
C CYS A 210 31.28 -34.04 50.81
N ILE A 211 30.66 -34.93 50.06
CA ILE A 211 29.20 -34.98 49.87
C ILE A 211 28.66 -36.10 50.76
N SER A 212 27.78 -35.76 51.70
CA SER A 212 27.22 -36.71 52.67
C SER A 212 25.93 -37.36 52.21
N SER A 213 25.17 -36.69 51.36
CA SER A 213 23.99 -37.25 50.69
C SER A 213 24.03 -36.92 49.21
N PHE A 214 23.76 -37.92 48.36
CA PHE A 214 23.67 -37.75 46.91
C PHE A 214 22.43 -38.51 46.43
N ARG A 215 21.40 -37.78 46.00
CA ARG A 215 20.12 -38.34 45.56
C ARG A 215 19.92 -38.06 44.08
N TYR A 216 20.18 -39.07 43.25
CA TYR A 216 19.92 -39.01 41.81
C TYR A 216 18.42 -39.03 41.51
N ARG A 217 17.99 -38.21 40.55
CA ARG A 217 16.62 -38.16 40.03
C ARG A 217 16.65 -37.98 38.52
N ALA A 218 15.91 -38.84 37.81
CA ALA A 218 15.56 -38.65 36.41
C ALA A 218 14.05 -38.65 36.22
N ARG A 219 13.56 -37.87 35.25
CA ARG A 219 12.14 -37.82 34.86
C ARG A 219 12.00 -37.69 33.34
N THR A 220 10.81 -37.95 32.83
CA THR A 220 10.49 -37.69 31.44
C THR A 220 10.30 -36.19 31.17
N GLY A 221 10.62 -35.74 29.97
CA GLY A 221 10.42 -34.39 29.45
C GLY A 221 10.32 -34.38 27.92
N PRO A 222 10.28 -33.20 27.28
CA PRO A 222 10.24 -33.10 25.82
C PRO A 222 11.38 -33.87 25.16
N SER A 223 11.12 -34.53 24.02
CA SER A 223 12.09 -35.34 23.29
C SER A 223 12.65 -34.66 22.05
N SER A 224 11.99 -33.63 21.55
CA SER A 224 12.45 -32.81 20.43
C SER A 224 11.78 -31.44 20.47
N VAL A 225 12.44 -30.45 19.87
CA VAL A 225 11.86 -29.16 19.50
C VAL A 225 11.91 -29.04 17.98
N GLU A 226 10.79 -28.69 17.39
CA GLU A 226 10.65 -28.26 16.00
C GLU A 226 10.26 -26.77 16.03
N THR A 227 11.02 -25.93 15.35
CA THR A 227 10.77 -24.50 15.31
C THR A 227 10.68 -23.99 13.88
N GLN A 228 9.73 -23.11 13.62
CA GLN A 228 9.49 -22.55 12.29
C GLN A 228 9.33 -21.04 12.33
N ASP A 229 9.87 -20.35 11.32
CA ASP A 229 9.65 -18.91 11.11
C ASP A 229 9.52 -18.59 9.60
N TYR A 230 9.06 -17.38 9.29
CA TYR A 230 8.86 -16.85 7.96
C TYR A 230 9.66 -15.56 7.74
N THR A 231 10.29 -15.44 6.58
CA THR A 231 10.87 -14.17 6.11
C THR A 231 10.32 -13.78 4.74
N PHE A 232 9.78 -12.57 4.65
CA PHE A 232 9.25 -12.06 3.38
C PHE A 232 10.35 -11.77 2.34
N LYS A 233 11.62 -11.63 2.78
CA LYS A 233 12.76 -11.46 1.88
C LYS A 233 13.08 -12.73 1.09
N THR A 234 12.78 -13.90 1.67
CA THR A 234 13.00 -15.20 1.05
C THR A 234 11.81 -16.12 1.33
N PRO A 235 10.62 -15.85 0.74
CA PRO A 235 9.37 -16.51 1.13
C PRO A 235 9.33 -18.02 0.86
N ALA A 236 10.20 -18.52 -0.02
CA ALA A 236 10.34 -19.95 -0.31
C ALA A 236 11.32 -20.68 0.63
N TRP A 237 12.07 -19.95 1.46
CA TRP A 237 12.94 -20.57 2.45
C TRP A 237 12.07 -21.27 3.51
N PRO A 238 12.26 -22.58 3.78
CA PRO A 238 11.38 -23.32 4.68
C PRO A 238 11.37 -22.80 6.11
N GLY A 239 12.50 -22.21 6.55
CA GLY A 239 12.66 -21.66 7.90
C GLY A 239 12.36 -22.68 9.01
N TRP A 240 12.61 -23.96 8.77
CA TRP A 240 12.27 -25.08 9.67
C TRP A 240 13.52 -25.70 10.26
N TYR A 241 13.60 -25.81 11.58
CA TYR A 241 14.72 -26.42 12.30
C TYR A 241 14.25 -27.39 13.38
N SER A 242 14.88 -28.57 13.39
CA SER A 242 14.63 -29.66 14.33
C SER A 242 15.81 -29.85 15.25
N ARG A 243 15.55 -30.07 16.55
CA ARG A 243 16.56 -30.59 17.48
C ARG A 243 15.97 -31.70 18.34
N ALA A 244 16.50 -32.91 18.18
CA ALA A 244 16.26 -34.01 19.10
C ALA A 244 17.02 -33.81 20.42
N ALA A 245 16.38 -34.20 21.52
CA ALA A 245 17.00 -34.24 22.83
C ALA A 245 18.04 -35.36 22.95
N GLU A 246 19.10 -35.06 23.70
CA GLU A 246 20.09 -36.05 24.11
C GLU A 246 19.72 -36.63 25.50
N ASN A 247 20.28 -37.80 25.84
CA ASN A 247 20.15 -38.43 27.16
C ASN A 247 18.69 -38.65 27.62
N LEU A 248 17.91 -39.37 26.81
CA LEU A 248 16.49 -39.66 27.08
C LEU A 248 16.24 -40.63 28.24
N ASN A 249 17.27 -41.31 28.76
CA ASN A 249 17.15 -42.25 29.89
C ASN A 249 16.05 -43.32 29.68
N GLY A 250 15.92 -43.83 28.46
CA GLY A 250 14.91 -44.85 28.09
C GLY A 250 13.52 -44.30 27.80
N GLN A 251 13.32 -42.98 27.82
CA GLN A 251 12.08 -42.33 27.41
C GLN A 251 11.79 -42.52 25.92
N ARG A 252 10.50 -42.52 25.56
CA ARG A 252 10.01 -42.41 24.18
C ARG A 252 10.39 -41.07 23.52
N THR A 253 10.45 -41.07 22.20
CA THR A 253 10.82 -39.93 21.34
C THR A 253 9.62 -39.14 20.79
N GLN A 254 8.41 -39.41 21.29
CA GLN A 254 7.16 -38.86 20.74
C GLN A 254 6.69 -37.55 21.39
N TYR A 255 7.42 -37.02 22.37
CA TYR A 255 7.03 -35.82 23.13
C TYR A 255 7.65 -34.57 22.51
N GLU A 256 7.21 -34.26 21.31
CA GLU A 256 7.66 -33.10 20.53
C GLU A 256 7.03 -31.80 21.03
N ILE A 257 7.82 -30.71 20.99
CA ILE A 257 7.33 -29.33 21.06
C ILE A 257 7.46 -28.72 19.68
N PHE A 258 6.36 -28.20 19.14
CA PHE A 258 6.36 -27.38 17.93
C PHE A 258 6.19 -25.90 18.32
N ASP A 259 7.10 -25.04 17.87
CA ASP A 259 7.14 -23.61 18.22
C ASP A 259 7.08 -22.71 16.96
N TYR A 260 6.17 -21.74 16.98
CA TYR A 260 6.01 -20.72 15.94
C TYR A 260 5.48 -19.41 16.54
N PRO A 261 6.07 -18.25 16.21
CA PRO A 261 7.25 -18.06 15.37
C PRO A 261 8.56 -18.33 16.13
N GLY A 262 9.54 -18.91 15.44
CA GLY A 262 10.84 -19.26 16.01
C GLY A 262 11.81 -18.08 16.26
N ARG A 263 11.49 -16.87 15.78
CA ARG A 263 12.23 -15.61 15.95
C ARG A 263 13.63 -15.59 15.33
N PHE A 264 13.81 -16.27 14.21
CA PHE A 264 15.07 -16.28 13.45
C PHE A 264 14.82 -15.97 11.98
N LYS A 265 15.84 -15.43 11.31
CA LYS A 265 15.78 -15.10 9.87
C LYS A 265 16.95 -15.70 9.09
N ASP A 266 17.73 -16.56 9.73
CA ASP A 266 18.90 -17.25 9.19
C ASP A 266 19.04 -18.65 9.82
N GLU A 267 19.88 -19.48 9.21
CA GLU A 267 20.04 -20.88 9.60
C GLU A 267 20.77 -21.07 10.93
N TYR A 268 21.70 -20.16 11.26
CA TYR A 268 22.49 -20.25 12.47
C TYR A 268 21.60 -20.09 13.70
N HIS A 269 20.82 -19.00 13.78
CA HIS A 269 19.88 -18.79 14.88
C HIS A 269 18.80 -19.88 14.92
N GLY A 270 18.30 -20.34 13.76
CA GLY A 270 17.30 -21.41 13.72
C GLY A 270 17.77 -22.70 14.39
N GLN A 271 19.00 -23.14 14.08
CA GLN A 271 19.60 -24.32 14.72
C GLN A 271 19.94 -24.07 16.20
N ALA A 272 20.49 -22.90 16.51
CA ALA A 272 20.90 -22.54 17.87
C ALA A 272 19.70 -22.45 18.81
N PHE A 273 18.62 -21.77 18.41
CA PHE A 273 17.40 -21.62 19.22
C PHE A 273 16.69 -22.95 19.43
N ALA A 274 16.59 -23.81 18.40
CA ALA A 274 16.05 -25.17 18.58
C ALA A 274 16.83 -25.95 19.65
N ARG A 275 18.17 -25.84 19.64
CA ARG A 275 19.07 -26.43 20.64
C ARG A 275 18.84 -25.84 22.04
N TYR A 276 18.88 -24.52 22.18
CA TYR A 276 18.73 -23.86 23.47
C TYR A 276 17.36 -24.12 24.10
N GLN A 277 16.29 -24.16 23.28
CA GLN A 277 14.97 -24.52 23.75
C GLN A 277 14.93 -25.95 24.29
N ILE A 278 15.38 -26.97 23.54
CA ILE A 278 15.29 -28.36 24.02
C ILE A 278 16.16 -28.60 25.26
N GLU A 279 17.35 -27.98 25.33
CA GLU A 279 18.21 -28.01 26.52
C GLU A 279 17.51 -27.35 27.72
N GLY A 280 16.86 -26.19 27.52
CA GLY A 280 16.12 -25.47 28.55
C GLY A 280 14.87 -26.21 29.04
N TRP A 281 14.11 -26.84 28.15
CA TRP A 281 12.97 -27.68 28.51
C TRP A 281 13.38 -28.94 29.28
N ARG A 282 14.64 -29.38 29.12
CA ARG A 282 15.18 -30.59 29.75
C ARG A 282 16.13 -30.32 30.91
N HIS A 283 16.31 -29.06 31.31
CA HIS A 283 17.29 -28.65 32.33
C HIS A 283 17.14 -29.36 33.69
N ASP A 284 15.98 -29.93 33.99
CA ASP A 284 15.67 -30.64 35.23
C ASP A 284 15.23 -32.11 35.03
N THR A 285 15.50 -32.67 33.84
CA THR A 285 15.16 -34.06 33.50
C THR A 285 16.12 -35.08 34.09
N GLU A 286 17.36 -34.70 34.37
CA GLU A 286 18.38 -35.53 34.99
C GLU A 286 19.17 -34.67 35.99
N THR A 287 19.00 -34.95 37.28
CA THR A 287 19.47 -34.09 38.37
C THR A 287 19.98 -34.92 39.54
N ALA A 288 20.75 -34.31 40.42
CA ALA A 288 21.11 -34.83 41.73
C ALA A 288 20.83 -33.78 42.81
N THR A 289 20.19 -34.18 43.90
CA THR A 289 20.04 -33.37 45.12
C THR A 289 21.06 -33.83 46.14
N CYS A 290 21.88 -32.92 46.64
CA CYS A 290 23.07 -33.24 47.42
C CYS A 290 23.12 -32.45 48.73
N ILE A 291 23.73 -33.05 49.75
CA ILE A 291 24.04 -32.39 51.04
C ILE A 291 25.56 -32.44 51.26
N SER A 292 26.14 -31.32 51.68
CA SER A 292 27.56 -31.18 52.02
C SER A 292 27.76 -30.15 53.14
N HIS A 293 28.88 -30.21 53.85
CA HIS A 293 29.33 -29.16 54.78
C HIS A 293 30.33 -28.20 54.14
N SER A 294 30.47 -28.24 52.81
CA SER A 294 31.43 -27.41 52.07
C SER A 294 30.79 -26.11 51.55
N PRO A 295 31.40 -24.94 51.81
CA PRO A 295 30.91 -23.68 51.26
C PRO A 295 31.23 -23.51 49.77
N VAL A 296 32.09 -24.35 49.17
CA VAL A 296 32.57 -24.13 47.78
C VAL A 296 31.64 -24.70 46.69
N LEU A 297 30.71 -25.59 47.03
CA LEU A 297 29.74 -26.19 46.11
C LEU A 297 28.59 -25.20 45.83
N ARG A 298 28.67 -24.48 44.72
CA ARG A 298 27.76 -23.38 44.34
C ARG A 298 27.61 -23.26 42.82
N PRO A 299 26.56 -22.59 42.31
CA PRO A 299 26.46 -22.28 40.88
C PRO A 299 27.75 -21.66 40.32
N GLY A 300 28.11 -22.05 39.09
CA GLY A 300 29.40 -21.66 38.50
C GLY A 300 30.57 -22.59 38.85
N LYS A 301 30.28 -23.72 39.52
CA LYS A 301 31.22 -24.80 39.79
C LYS A 301 30.77 -26.13 39.20
N ARG A 302 31.74 -26.89 38.69
CA ARG A 302 31.61 -28.33 38.42
C ARG A 302 32.57 -29.15 39.28
N PHE A 303 32.25 -30.41 39.52
CA PHE A 303 33.08 -31.31 40.31
C PHE A 303 32.96 -32.74 39.80
N ARG A 304 33.99 -33.56 40.03
CA ARG A 304 33.96 -35.00 39.77
C ARG A 304 33.61 -35.75 41.05
N LEU A 305 32.47 -36.44 41.07
CA LEU A 305 32.09 -37.28 42.20
C LEU A 305 32.96 -38.54 42.24
N THR A 306 33.47 -38.89 43.42
CA THR A 306 34.25 -40.13 43.63
C THR A 306 33.77 -40.89 44.86
N GLY A 307 33.97 -42.21 44.89
CA GLY A 307 33.66 -43.05 46.06
C GLY A 307 32.17 -43.34 46.29
N HIS A 308 31.27 -42.95 45.38
CA HIS A 308 29.86 -43.33 45.47
C HIS A 308 29.67 -44.82 45.12
N PRO A 309 28.82 -45.60 45.83
CA PRO A 309 28.63 -47.04 45.57
C PRO A 309 28.11 -47.38 44.17
N SER A 310 27.42 -46.43 43.52
CA SER A 310 27.03 -46.54 42.11
C SER A 310 28.08 -45.88 41.22
N ASP A 311 28.81 -46.70 40.45
CA ASP A 311 29.86 -46.25 39.54
C ASP A 311 29.36 -45.28 38.46
N THR A 312 28.11 -45.43 38.02
CA THR A 312 27.50 -44.53 37.02
C THR A 312 27.39 -43.08 37.49
N LEU A 313 27.36 -42.85 38.82
CA LEU A 313 27.28 -41.52 39.40
C LEU A 313 28.67 -40.89 39.64
N ASN A 314 29.75 -41.69 39.62
CA ASN A 314 31.14 -41.24 39.79
C ASN A 314 31.67 -40.56 38.50
N ARG A 315 31.08 -39.41 38.15
CA ARG A 315 31.38 -38.62 36.95
C ARG A 315 31.40 -37.11 37.25
N GLU A 316 31.55 -36.28 36.23
CA GLU A 316 31.46 -34.82 36.40
C GLU A 316 30.01 -34.34 36.51
N TRP A 317 29.79 -33.44 37.45
CA TRP A 317 28.51 -32.80 37.76
C TRP A 317 28.69 -31.28 37.83
N GLN A 318 27.75 -30.55 37.25
CA GLN A 318 27.65 -29.10 37.32
C GLN A 318 26.66 -28.72 38.44
N VAL A 319 27.07 -27.85 39.37
CA VAL A 319 26.18 -27.31 40.41
C VAL A 319 25.30 -26.22 39.79
N VAL A 320 23.98 -26.32 39.96
CA VAL A 320 22.99 -25.41 39.33
C VAL A 320 22.19 -24.59 40.34
N ASN A 321 22.11 -25.04 41.59
CA ASN A 321 21.55 -24.28 42.71
C ASN A 321 22.21 -24.70 44.03
N SER A 322 22.17 -23.83 45.04
CA SER A 322 22.66 -24.10 46.38
C SER A 322 21.89 -23.29 47.43
N MET A 323 21.59 -23.91 48.56
CA MET A 323 21.07 -23.32 49.79
C MET A 323 22.10 -23.58 50.90
N LEU A 324 22.92 -22.56 51.18
CA LEU A 324 23.97 -22.62 52.20
C LEU A 324 23.49 -21.95 53.47
N THR A 325 23.44 -22.70 54.57
CA THR A 325 23.02 -22.21 55.89
C THR A 325 24.15 -22.32 56.87
N GLY A 326 24.32 -21.29 57.70
CA GLY A 326 25.31 -21.28 58.77
C GLY A 326 24.70 -20.78 60.07
N SER A 327 25.05 -21.43 61.18
CA SER A 327 24.63 -21.02 62.52
C SER A 327 25.84 -20.85 63.42
N GLN A 328 25.91 -19.71 64.10
CA GLN A 328 26.94 -19.32 65.06
C GLN A 328 26.30 -18.73 66.33
N PRO A 329 25.58 -19.55 67.13
CA PRO A 329 24.82 -19.05 68.29
C PRO A 329 25.69 -18.34 69.33
N GLN A 330 26.96 -18.75 69.46
CA GLN A 330 27.93 -18.16 70.38
C GLN A 330 28.34 -16.71 70.04
N ALA A 331 27.92 -16.19 68.89
CA ALA A 331 28.08 -14.78 68.56
C ALA A 331 27.11 -13.88 69.34
N LEU A 332 25.97 -14.45 69.77
CA LEU A 332 24.99 -13.78 70.60
C LEU A 332 25.36 -13.93 72.08
N HIS A 333 25.49 -12.80 72.79
CA HIS A 333 25.78 -12.83 74.22
C HIS A 333 24.65 -13.53 75.00
N GLY A 334 25.00 -14.47 75.87
CA GLY A 334 24.05 -15.25 76.67
C GLY A 334 23.57 -16.57 76.05
N SER A 335 24.05 -16.94 74.85
CA SER A 335 23.76 -18.26 74.26
C SER A 335 24.71 -19.34 74.79
N GLU A 336 24.17 -20.45 75.34
CA GLU A 336 24.95 -21.61 75.80
C GLU A 336 24.73 -22.84 74.88
N GLY A 337 25.79 -23.63 74.65
CA GLY A 337 25.66 -25.07 74.33
C GLY A 337 25.71 -25.55 72.86
N GLN A 338 25.85 -24.69 71.84
CA GLN A 338 25.95 -25.12 70.43
C GLN A 338 27.19 -24.52 69.74
N GLY A 339 27.95 -25.33 68.99
CA GLY A 339 29.10 -24.87 68.20
C GLY A 339 28.69 -24.30 66.84
N THR A 340 29.62 -23.70 66.10
CA THR A 340 29.35 -23.22 64.73
C THR A 340 29.05 -24.39 63.80
N THR A 341 27.95 -24.32 63.05
CA THR A 341 27.58 -25.32 62.03
C THR A 341 27.43 -24.69 60.65
N LEU A 342 27.69 -25.48 59.60
CA LEU A 342 27.52 -25.10 58.20
C LEU A 342 26.93 -26.28 57.44
N GLU A 343 25.90 -26.02 56.64
CA GLU A 343 25.24 -27.03 55.83
C GLU A 343 24.85 -26.45 54.46
N ASN A 344 25.12 -27.20 53.40
CA ASN A 344 24.87 -26.82 52.02
C ASN A 344 24.01 -27.87 51.33
N HIS A 345 22.80 -27.48 50.93
CA HIS A 345 21.93 -28.29 50.08
C HIS A 345 22.04 -27.78 48.66
N PHE A 346 22.51 -28.60 47.73
CA PHE A 346 22.73 -28.15 46.37
C PHE A 346 22.18 -29.12 45.33
N GLY A 347 21.72 -28.56 44.22
CA GLY A 347 21.31 -29.29 43.05
C GLY A 347 22.43 -29.34 42.03
N ALA A 348 22.62 -30.49 41.39
CA ALA A 348 23.55 -30.64 40.28
C ALA A 348 22.93 -31.34 39.08
N ILE A 349 23.46 -31.08 37.90
CA ILE A 349 23.16 -31.80 36.67
C ILE A 349 24.44 -32.48 36.15
N PRO A 350 24.35 -33.47 35.25
CA PRO A 350 25.53 -34.02 34.58
C PRO A 350 26.28 -32.93 33.82
N ALA A 351 27.61 -32.90 33.90
CA ALA A 351 28.42 -31.87 33.22
C ALA A 351 28.75 -32.21 31.74
N ASP A 352 28.12 -33.25 31.19
CA ASP A 352 28.21 -33.62 29.77
C ASP A 352 27.29 -32.78 28.86
N ARG A 353 26.54 -31.86 29.45
CA ARG A 353 25.60 -30.96 28.79
C ARG A 353 25.60 -29.60 29.47
N THR A 354 25.16 -28.59 28.73
CA THR A 354 25.03 -27.23 29.23
C THR A 354 23.68 -27.04 29.91
N TRP A 355 23.69 -26.48 31.12
CA TRP A 355 22.45 -26.02 31.77
C TRP A 355 21.92 -24.80 31.01
N ARG A 356 20.64 -24.83 30.64
CA ARG A 356 19.93 -23.69 30.05
C ARG A 356 18.71 -23.37 30.89
N MET A 357 18.34 -22.09 30.92
CA MET A 357 17.06 -21.68 31.49
C MET A 357 15.92 -22.18 30.60
N GLN A 358 14.82 -22.63 31.20
CA GLN A 358 13.60 -22.89 30.46
C GLN A 358 13.13 -21.59 29.77
N PRO A 359 12.78 -21.61 28.46
CA PRO A 359 12.41 -20.40 27.73
C PRO A 359 11.30 -19.60 28.45
N PRO A 360 11.59 -18.36 28.90
CA PRO A 360 10.58 -17.54 29.56
C PRO A 360 9.63 -16.92 28.53
N ALA A 361 8.41 -16.62 28.97
CA ALA A 361 7.41 -15.96 28.13
C ALA A 361 7.89 -14.57 27.69
N LYS A 362 7.67 -14.22 26.42
CA LYS A 362 7.88 -12.87 25.88
C LYS A 362 6.71 -11.96 26.26
N PRO A 363 6.92 -10.69 26.63
CA PRO A 363 5.82 -9.73 26.69
C PRO A 363 5.14 -9.63 25.32
N ALA A 364 3.81 -9.66 25.33
CA ALA A 364 3.00 -9.50 24.13
C ALA A 364 2.39 -8.10 24.10
N VAL A 365 2.25 -7.55 22.89
CA VAL A 365 1.47 -6.34 22.65
C VAL A 365 0.00 -6.71 22.52
N ASP A 366 -0.85 -6.16 23.40
CA ASP A 366 -2.28 -6.50 23.46
C ASP A 366 -3.08 -6.11 22.21
N GLY A 367 -2.60 -5.13 21.44
CA GLY A 367 -3.27 -4.71 20.22
C GLY A 367 -2.55 -3.59 19.48
N PRO A 368 -3.11 -3.13 18.34
CA PRO A 368 -2.47 -2.14 17.50
C PRO A 368 -2.26 -0.80 18.19
N GLN A 369 -1.20 -0.10 17.81
CA GLN A 369 -0.80 1.19 18.36
C GLN A 369 -0.60 2.23 17.25
N SER A 370 -0.84 3.50 17.55
CA SER A 370 -0.44 4.57 16.65
C SER A 370 1.07 4.80 16.70
N ALA A 371 1.65 5.17 15.56
CA ALA A 371 3.03 5.61 15.44
C ALA A 371 3.14 6.69 14.36
N ILE A 372 4.21 7.49 14.41
CA ILE A 372 4.46 8.55 13.43
C ILE A 372 5.55 8.12 12.47
N VAL A 373 5.31 8.24 11.17
CA VAL A 373 6.32 7.92 10.15
C VAL A 373 7.49 8.90 10.22
N THR A 374 8.72 8.41 10.19
CA THR A 374 9.94 9.21 10.26
C THR A 374 10.82 9.04 9.03
N GLY A 375 11.75 9.96 8.84
CA GLY A 375 12.75 9.93 7.76
C GLY A 375 13.79 11.03 7.95
N PRO A 376 14.74 11.16 7.01
CA PRO A 376 15.75 12.21 7.03
C PRO A 376 15.15 13.61 7.02
N GLU A 377 15.90 14.58 7.55
CA GLU A 377 15.47 15.98 7.58
C GLU A 377 15.17 16.51 6.16
N GLY A 378 14.02 17.18 6.00
CA GLY A 378 13.57 17.75 4.74
C GLY A 378 12.99 16.74 3.73
N GLU A 379 12.93 15.46 4.06
CA GLU A 379 12.35 14.44 3.20
C GLU A 379 10.85 14.23 3.48
N GLU A 380 10.03 14.14 2.43
CA GLU A 380 8.58 13.89 2.58
C GLU A 380 8.24 12.41 2.49
N ILE A 381 9.03 11.62 1.75
CA ILE A 381 8.77 10.19 1.51
C ILE A 381 10.09 9.43 1.71
N PHE A 382 10.13 8.58 2.73
CA PHE A 382 11.30 7.76 3.04
C PHE A 382 10.92 6.29 3.13
N CYS A 383 11.26 5.51 2.10
CA CYS A 383 10.95 4.09 2.02
C CYS A 383 12.10 3.28 1.38
N ASP A 384 12.08 1.97 1.57
CA ASP A 384 13.01 1.04 0.93
C ASP A 384 12.42 0.38 -0.34
N GLU A 385 13.15 -0.57 -0.93
CA GLU A 385 12.75 -1.32 -2.13
C GLU A 385 11.45 -2.14 -1.99
N HIS A 386 11.01 -2.37 -0.75
CA HIS A 386 9.79 -3.09 -0.43
C HIS A 386 8.63 -2.17 -0.04
N GLY A 387 8.81 -0.84 -0.15
CA GLY A 387 7.81 0.15 0.27
C GLY A 387 7.60 0.19 1.80
N ARG A 388 8.59 -0.30 2.57
CA ARG A 388 8.58 -0.21 4.04
C ARG A 388 8.95 1.20 4.47
N VAL A 389 8.47 1.61 5.63
CA VAL A 389 8.79 2.93 6.22
C VAL A 389 9.35 2.73 7.62
N ARG A 390 9.96 3.78 8.19
CA ARG A 390 10.35 3.80 9.60
C ARG A 390 9.35 4.64 10.39
N VAL A 391 9.22 4.30 11.67
CA VAL A 391 8.22 4.91 12.54
C VAL A 391 8.82 5.24 13.91
N ARG A 392 8.20 6.20 14.57
CA ARG A 392 8.43 6.52 15.98
C ARG A 392 7.19 6.12 16.76
N PHE A 393 7.37 5.20 17.70
CA PHE A 393 6.35 4.88 18.69
C PHE A 393 6.27 5.96 19.77
N HIS A 394 5.07 6.19 20.32
CA HIS A 394 4.86 7.24 21.32
C HIS A 394 5.57 6.97 22.65
N TRP A 395 5.79 5.70 22.98
CA TRP A 395 6.48 5.27 24.21
C TRP A 395 8.00 5.23 24.08
N ASP A 396 8.57 5.34 22.86
CA ASP A 396 10.01 5.30 22.68
C ASP A 396 10.65 6.66 23.00
N ARG A 397 11.21 6.74 24.20
CA ARG A 397 11.87 7.93 24.75
C ARG A 397 13.30 8.13 24.22
N TYR A 398 13.91 7.08 23.67
CA TYR A 398 15.28 7.10 23.15
C TYR A 398 15.30 7.33 21.63
N CYS A 399 14.12 7.43 21.02
CA CYS A 399 13.95 7.67 19.60
C CYS A 399 14.55 9.01 19.16
N PRO A 400 15.48 9.04 18.19
CA PRO A 400 16.01 10.28 17.63
C PRO A 400 14.97 11.07 16.82
N GLY A 401 13.90 10.43 16.33
CA GLY A 401 12.85 11.07 15.54
C GLY A 401 13.23 11.31 14.07
N ASN A 402 14.25 10.62 13.56
CA ASN A 402 14.78 10.71 12.20
C ASN A 402 14.77 9.34 11.49
N GLU A 403 15.62 9.15 10.48
CA GLU A 403 15.81 7.90 9.75
C GLU A 403 16.30 6.72 10.60
N ASP A 404 16.75 6.93 11.84
CA ASP A 404 17.21 5.87 12.74
C ASP A 404 16.16 5.50 13.82
N SER A 405 14.92 5.98 13.68
CA SER A 405 13.87 5.82 14.70
C SER A 405 13.44 4.38 14.96
N SER A 406 13.38 3.54 13.93
CA SER A 406 12.99 2.13 14.03
C SER A 406 13.62 1.29 12.92
N CYS A 407 13.38 -0.03 12.95
CA CYS A 407 13.58 -0.89 11.79
C CYS A 407 12.62 -0.53 10.65
N TRP A 408 12.84 -1.16 9.50
CA TRP A 408 11.94 -1.05 8.36
C TRP A 408 10.65 -1.84 8.56
N VAL A 409 9.54 -1.12 8.73
CA VAL A 409 8.22 -1.68 9.00
C VAL A 409 7.42 -1.82 7.71
N ARG A 410 6.90 -3.03 7.45
CA ARG A 410 6.04 -3.29 6.29
C ARG A 410 4.71 -2.55 6.39
N VAL A 411 4.21 -2.10 5.24
CA VAL A 411 2.94 -1.38 5.13
C VAL A 411 1.93 -2.24 4.38
N SER A 412 0.83 -2.58 5.04
CA SER A 412 -0.34 -3.20 4.42
C SER A 412 -0.87 -2.32 3.29
N GLN A 413 -1.20 -2.96 2.16
CA GLN A 413 -1.78 -2.31 0.99
C GLN A 413 -3.20 -2.81 0.78
N ALA A 414 -4.06 -2.00 0.17
CA ALA A 414 -5.44 -2.40 -0.14
C ALA A 414 -5.51 -3.60 -1.10
N TRP A 415 -4.51 -3.74 -1.98
CA TRP A 415 -4.38 -4.85 -2.93
C TRP A 415 -2.91 -5.02 -3.32
N ALA A 416 -2.32 -6.22 -3.17
CA ALA A 416 -0.91 -6.46 -3.50
C ALA A 416 -0.74 -7.81 -4.22
N GLY A 417 -0.27 -7.77 -5.47
CA GLY A 417 0.09 -8.94 -6.27
C GLY A 417 1.43 -8.76 -6.99
N THR A 418 1.89 -9.80 -7.70
CA THR A 418 3.20 -9.78 -8.37
C THR A 418 3.20 -8.81 -9.55
N GLY A 419 3.70 -7.59 -9.32
CA GLY A 419 3.77 -6.53 -10.35
C GLY A 419 2.46 -5.78 -10.58
N PHE A 420 1.45 -5.96 -9.73
CA PHE A 420 0.16 -5.27 -9.83
C PHE A 420 -0.45 -5.00 -8.43
N GLY A 421 -1.37 -4.04 -8.34
CA GLY A 421 -2.08 -3.73 -7.10
C GLY A 421 -2.14 -2.23 -6.80
N ASN A 422 -2.43 -1.91 -5.55
CA ASN A 422 -2.41 -0.55 -5.00
C ASN A 422 -1.10 -0.33 -4.24
N LEU A 423 -0.47 0.83 -4.44
CA LEU A 423 0.69 1.25 -3.68
C LEU A 423 0.52 2.69 -3.25
N ALA A 424 0.30 2.90 -1.96
CA ALA A 424 0.38 4.20 -1.34
C ALA A 424 1.45 4.12 -0.25
N ILE A 425 2.49 4.95 -0.29
CA ILE A 425 3.53 4.94 0.74
C ILE A 425 3.18 5.99 1.81
N PRO A 426 3.21 5.64 3.11
CA PRO A 426 3.07 6.63 4.18
C PRO A 426 4.17 7.69 4.09
N ARG A 427 3.80 8.96 4.30
CA ARG A 427 4.75 10.08 4.27
C ARG A 427 5.28 10.41 5.66
N VAL A 428 6.47 10.98 5.72
CA VAL A 428 7.07 11.46 6.97
C VAL A 428 6.10 12.43 7.67
N GLY A 429 5.91 12.24 8.97
CA GLY A 429 4.97 13.00 9.80
C GLY A 429 3.54 12.47 9.82
N GLN A 430 3.17 11.50 8.96
CA GLN A 430 1.84 10.90 9.00
C GLN A 430 1.70 9.88 10.15
N GLU A 431 0.51 9.83 10.73
CA GLU A 431 0.13 8.82 11.72
C GLU A 431 -0.30 7.52 11.03
N VAL A 432 0.22 6.40 11.52
CA VAL A 432 -0.06 5.05 11.07
C VAL A 432 -0.46 4.16 12.23
N ILE A 433 -1.23 3.11 11.95
CA ILE A 433 -1.60 2.08 12.93
C ILE A 433 -0.68 0.89 12.73
N VAL A 434 0.13 0.60 13.73
CA VAL A 434 1.09 -0.50 13.78
C VAL A 434 0.52 -1.63 14.62
N ASP A 435 0.38 -2.79 14.01
CA ASP A 435 0.10 -4.06 14.68
C ASP A 435 1.41 -4.85 14.84
N PHE A 436 1.38 -5.92 15.62
CA PHE A 436 2.55 -6.72 15.95
C PHE A 436 2.26 -8.20 15.65
N LEU A 437 3.05 -8.81 14.76
CA LEU A 437 2.80 -10.20 14.34
C LEU A 437 2.92 -11.14 15.55
N ASN A 438 1.86 -11.90 15.81
CA ASN A 438 1.73 -12.76 17.01
C ASN A 438 1.85 -12.01 18.34
N GLY A 439 1.58 -10.70 18.35
CA GLY A 439 1.79 -9.83 19.51
C GLY A 439 3.26 -9.60 19.85
N ASP A 440 4.21 -10.03 19.01
CA ASP A 440 5.64 -9.89 19.29
C ASP A 440 6.11 -8.44 19.05
N PRO A 441 6.58 -7.72 20.08
CA PRO A 441 7.01 -6.33 19.95
C PRO A 441 8.18 -6.13 18.97
N ASP A 442 8.94 -7.18 18.64
CA ASP A 442 10.02 -7.15 17.66
C ASP A 442 9.53 -7.29 16.20
N GLN A 443 8.24 -7.55 15.98
CA GLN A 443 7.66 -7.82 14.66
C GLN A 443 6.54 -6.81 14.28
N PRO A 444 6.83 -5.50 14.21
CA PRO A 444 5.84 -4.51 13.83
C PRO A 444 5.43 -4.62 12.35
N ILE A 445 4.15 -4.33 12.07
CA ILE A 445 3.58 -4.21 10.72
C ILE A 445 2.52 -3.09 10.71
N ILE A 446 2.59 -2.18 9.75
CA ILE A 446 1.59 -1.12 9.59
C ILE A 446 0.35 -1.71 8.91
N MET A 447 -0.79 -1.63 9.57
CA MET A 447 -2.07 -2.18 9.11
C MET A 447 -3.09 -1.11 8.70
N GLY A 448 -2.85 0.16 9.05
CA GLY A 448 -3.79 1.23 8.74
C GLY A 448 -3.19 2.62 8.86
N ARG A 449 -4.04 3.62 8.61
CA ARG A 449 -3.72 5.05 8.69
C ARG A 449 -4.88 5.80 9.29
N THR A 450 -4.60 6.87 10.00
CA THR A 450 -5.60 7.71 10.65
C THR A 450 -5.33 9.18 10.33
N TYR A 451 -6.41 9.93 10.18
CA TYR A 451 -6.35 11.39 10.20
C TYR A 451 -6.38 11.86 11.65
N HIS A 452 -5.73 12.99 11.93
CA HIS A 452 -5.75 13.66 13.23
C HIS A 452 -5.92 15.18 13.01
N GLN A 453 -5.85 15.96 14.09
CA GLN A 453 -6.18 17.38 14.06
C GLN A 453 -5.37 18.20 13.04
N ASP A 454 -4.09 17.87 12.88
CA ASP A 454 -3.14 18.59 12.00
C ASP A 454 -3.03 17.93 10.62
N ASN A 455 -3.21 16.61 10.54
CA ASN A 455 -3.33 15.86 9.29
C ASN A 455 -4.81 15.52 9.06
N ARG A 456 -5.58 16.50 8.55
CA ARG A 456 -7.02 16.36 8.33
C ARG A 456 -7.33 15.62 7.03
N SER A 457 -8.51 15.01 6.99
CA SER A 457 -9.07 14.43 5.77
C SER A 457 -9.23 15.48 4.66
N PRO A 458 -9.16 15.09 3.37
CA PRO A 458 -9.58 15.96 2.27
C PRO A 458 -11.00 16.51 2.47
N GLY A 459 -11.22 17.75 2.02
CA GLY A 459 -12.51 18.43 2.15
C GLY A 459 -12.73 19.06 3.53
N SER A 460 -14.00 19.23 3.91
CA SER A 460 -14.39 19.96 5.13
C SER A 460 -15.47 19.19 5.88
N LEU A 461 -15.12 18.02 6.41
CA LEU A 461 -16.04 17.21 7.22
C LEU A 461 -16.52 17.98 8.46
N PRO A 462 -17.81 17.84 8.84
CA PRO A 462 -18.82 16.94 8.28
C PRO A 462 -19.55 17.45 7.03
N GLY A 463 -19.21 18.63 6.49
CA GLY A 463 -19.89 19.23 5.33
C GLY A 463 -19.76 18.40 4.04
N THR A 464 -18.64 17.71 3.86
CA THR A 464 -18.37 16.84 2.69
C THR A 464 -18.68 15.36 2.94
N LYS A 465 -19.63 15.04 3.83
CA LYS A 465 -19.94 13.66 4.24
C LYS A 465 -20.43 12.74 3.11
N THR A 466 -20.92 13.28 2.00
CA THR A 466 -21.36 12.52 0.82
C THR A 466 -20.22 12.26 -0.16
N GLN A 467 -19.01 12.75 0.13
CA GLN A 467 -17.88 12.67 -0.79
C GLN A 467 -16.93 11.54 -0.41
N MET A 468 -16.63 10.68 -1.38
CA MET A 468 -15.50 9.77 -1.35
C MET A 468 -14.37 10.37 -2.17
N THR A 469 -13.15 10.40 -1.62
CA THR A 469 -12.03 11.10 -2.26
C THR A 469 -10.74 10.28 -2.19
N ILE A 470 -10.10 10.11 -3.35
CA ILE A 470 -8.71 9.68 -3.47
C ILE A 470 -7.91 10.88 -3.98
N ARG A 471 -7.20 11.55 -3.06
CA ARG A 471 -6.40 12.74 -3.34
C ARG A 471 -4.93 12.48 -3.02
N SER A 472 -4.06 12.79 -3.97
CA SER A 472 -2.60 12.77 -3.79
C SER A 472 -2.06 14.15 -3.40
N LYS A 473 -0.75 14.27 -3.15
CA LYS A 473 -0.06 15.55 -2.96
C LYS A 473 1.20 15.54 -3.83
N THR A 474 1.46 16.61 -4.58
CA THR A 474 2.72 16.78 -5.31
C THR A 474 3.90 16.66 -4.34
N TYR A 475 4.87 15.84 -4.68
CA TYR A 475 6.08 15.65 -3.87
C TYR A 475 6.82 16.98 -3.72
N LYS A 476 7.08 17.40 -2.47
CA LYS A 476 7.74 18.68 -2.14
C LYS A 476 7.04 19.90 -2.78
N GLY A 477 5.71 19.83 -2.97
CA GLY A 477 4.90 20.89 -3.57
C GLY A 477 3.47 20.93 -3.02
N SER A 478 2.67 21.88 -3.50
CA SER A 478 1.29 22.13 -3.03
C SER A 478 0.18 21.57 -3.94
N GLY A 479 0.52 21.09 -5.13
CA GLY A 479 -0.44 20.53 -6.09
C GLY A 479 -0.99 19.16 -5.69
N PHE A 480 -1.97 18.65 -6.44
CA PHE A 480 -2.57 17.33 -6.21
C PHE A 480 -3.21 16.75 -7.47
N ASN A 481 -3.30 15.43 -7.54
CA ASN A 481 -4.24 14.72 -8.43
C ASN A 481 -5.38 14.16 -7.59
N GLU A 482 -6.60 14.13 -8.12
CA GLU A 482 -7.79 13.72 -7.39
C GLU A 482 -8.79 12.94 -8.25
N LEU A 483 -9.33 11.87 -7.66
CA LEU A 483 -10.55 11.20 -8.07
C LEU A 483 -11.56 11.31 -6.93
N LYS A 484 -12.69 11.96 -7.19
CA LYS A 484 -13.74 12.19 -6.18
C LYS A 484 -15.11 11.77 -6.73
N PHE A 485 -15.85 11.06 -5.89
CA PHE A 485 -17.26 10.72 -6.11
C PHE A 485 -18.10 11.48 -5.06
N ASP A 486 -19.11 12.22 -5.49
CA ASP A 486 -20.09 12.87 -4.61
C ASP A 486 -21.45 12.20 -4.80
N ASP A 487 -21.98 11.62 -3.73
CA ASP A 487 -23.26 10.90 -3.71
C ASP A 487 -24.41 11.76 -3.16
N ALA A 488 -24.27 13.08 -3.20
CA ALA A 488 -25.36 14.00 -2.84
C ALA A 488 -26.53 13.85 -3.82
N THR A 489 -27.70 13.44 -3.33
CA THR A 489 -28.89 13.17 -4.15
C THR A 489 -29.28 14.36 -5.04
N GLY A 490 -29.36 14.11 -6.34
CA GLY A 490 -29.69 15.13 -7.36
C GLY A 490 -28.55 16.11 -7.67
N LYS A 491 -27.36 15.85 -7.12
CA LYS A 491 -26.11 16.61 -7.32
C LYS A 491 -24.90 15.68 -7.45
N GLU A 492 -25.13 14.45 -7.88
CA GLU A 492 -24.11 13.42 -7.98
C GLU A 492 -23.01 13.86 -8.96
N GLN A 493 -21.75 13.63 -8.59
CA GLN A 493 -20.62 14.08 -9.40
C GLN A 493 -19.44 13.11 -9.34
N VAL A 494 -18.89 12.79 -10.50
CA VAL A 494 -17.53 12.26 -10.63
C VAL A 494 -16.60 13.39 -11.04
N TYR A 495 -15.55 13.64 -10.26
CA TYR A 495 -14.53 14.65 -10.52
C TYR A 495 -13.17 13.99 -10.68
N ILE A 496 -12.52 14.28 -11.81
CA ILE A 496 -11.17 13.82 -12.14
C ILE A 496 -10.30 15.05 -12.36
N HIS A 497 -9.24 15.18 -11.57
CA HIS A 497 -8.28 16.27 -11.65
C HIS A 497 -6.86 15.75 -11.82
N ALA A 498 -6.21 16.18 -12.90
CA ALA A 498 -4.79 15.95 -13.15
C ALA A 498 -4.02 17.26 -12.98
N GLN A 499 -3.01 17.26 -12.10
CA GLN A 499 -2.20 18.45 -11.81
C GLN A 499 -1.39 18.95 -13.02
N LYS A 500 -1.07 18.04 -13.95
CA LYS A 500 -0.21 18.33 -15.11
C LYS A 500 -0.70 17.62 -16.38
N ASN A 501 -0.26 16.39 -16.62
CA ASN A 501 -0.67 15.61 -17.80
C ASN A 501 -1.75 14.60 -17.39
N MET A 502 -2.71 14.38 -18.28
CA MET A 502 -3.67 13.27 -18.19
C MET A 502 -3.52 12.43 -19.46
N ASP A 503 -2.93 11.25 -19.32
CA ASP A 503 -2.80 10.28 -20.41
C ASP A 503 -3.88 9.20 -20.25
N THR A 504 -4.51 8.81 -21.35
CA THR A 504 -5.53 7.75 -21.38
C THR A 504 -5.28 6.84 -22.57
N GLU A 505 -4.96 5.58 -22.30
CA GLU A 505 -4.69 4.56 -23.31
C GLU A 505 -5.79 3.49 -23.26
N VAL A 506 -6.45 3.26 -24.38
CA VAL A 506 -7.51 2.25 -24.53
C VAL A 506 -7.12 1.34 -25.69
N LEU A 507 -6.90 0.06 -25.40
CA LEU A 507 -6.36 -0.90 -26.37
C LEU A 507 -7.41 -1.44 -27.36
N HIS A 508 -8.69 -1.27 -27.06
CA HIS A 508 -9.80 -1.70 -27.92
C HIS A 508 -10.77 -0.54 -28.13
N ASP A 509 -11.96 -0.59 -27.53
CA ASP A 509 -12.99 0.42 -27.76
C ASP A 509 -13.13 1.39 -26.59
N ARG A 510 -13.28 2.67 -26.92
CA ARG A 510 -13.72 3.72 -25.99
C ARG A 510 -15.09 4.23 -26.43
N THR A 511 -16.11 3.98 -25.63
CA THR A 511 -17.46 4.53 -25.81
C THR A 511 -17.70 5.68 -24.82
N THR A 512 -18.38 6.73 -25.25
CA THR A 512 -18.80 7.83 -24.37
C THR A 512 -20.23 8.22 -24.73
N THR A 513 -21.11 8.18 -23.73
CA THR A 513 -22.53 8.54 -23.84
C THR A 513 -22.84 9.60 -22.81
N VAL A 514 -23.38 10.74 -23.27
CA VAL A 514 -23.79 11.85 -22.42
C VAL A 514 -25.25 12.14 -22.71
N ASN A 515 -26.13 11.91 -21.73
CA ASN A 515 -27.59 12.01 -21.91
C ASN A 515 -28.11 13.46 -21.92
N ASN A 516 -27.25 14.40 -21.53
CA ASN A 516 -27.55 15.83 -21.55
C ASN A 516 -26.42 16.54 -22.30
N ASN A 517 -25.81 17.57 -21.72
CA ASN A 517 -24.80 18.37 -22.40
C ASN A 517 -23.39 17.83 -22.21
N HIS A 518 -22.59 17.84 -23.28
CA HIS A 518 -21.13 17.65 -23.25
C HIS A 518 -20.44 18.96 -23.63
N THR A 519 -19.52 19.43 -22.78
CA THR A 519 -18.70 20.62 -23.02
C THR A 519 -17.23 20.24 -22.90
N GLU A 520 -16.44 20.57 -23.91
CA GLU A 520 -14.99 20.42 -23.94
C GLU A 520 -14.35 21.78 -24.26
N THR A 521 -13.34 22.18 -23.50
CA THR A 521 -12.62 23.45 -23.71
C THR A 521 -11.13 23.17 -23.82
N VAL A 522 -10.54 23.56 -24.95
CA VAL A 522 -9.10 23.43 -25.24
C VAL A 522 -8.52 24.80 -25.53
N VAL A 523 -7.63 25.29 -24.66
CA VAL A 523 -7.20 26.71 -24.68
C VAL A 523 -6.16 27.01 -25.76
N VAL A 524 -5.23 26.08 -26.04
CA VAL A 524 -4.10 26.36 -26.94
C VAL A 524 -4.28 25.68 -28.30
N GLY A 525 -4.49 24.37 -28.30
CA GLY A 525 -4.63 23.63 -29.55
C GLY A 525 -5.07 22.19 -29.34
N GLN A 526 -5.91 21.72 -30.26
CA GLN A 526 -6.38 20.35 -30.32
C GLN A 526 -5.84 19.71 -31.62
N THR A 527 -5.31 18.50 -31.53
CA THR A 527 -4.93 17.71 -32.71
C THR A 527 -5.62 16.36 -32.62
N VAL A 528 -6.51 16.08 -33.58
CA VAL A 528 -7.16 14.78 -33.72
C VAL A 528 -6.57 14.06 -34.92
N LYS A 529 -6.02 12.87 -34.71
CA LYS A 529 -5.53 11.99 -35.78
C LYS A 529 -6.39 10.73 -35.78
N VAL A 530 -7.14 10.53 -36.85
CA VAL A 530 -7.97 9.33 -37.06
C VAL A 530 -7.27 8.42 -38.08
N GLY A 531 -6.48 7.46 -37.57
CA GLY A 531 -5.79 6.43 -38.36
C GLY A 531 -4.63 6.90 -39.26
N SER A 532 -3.67 6.02 -39.52
CA SER A 532 -2.56 6.26 -40.48
C SER A 532 -2.21 5.06 -41.38
N LYS A 533 -2.87 3.90 -41.19
CA LYS A 533 -2.69 2.69 -42.02
C LYS A 533 -4.05 2.09 -42.34
N LYS A 534 -4.26 1.70 -43.60
CA LYS A 534 -5.50 1.10 -44.12
C LYS A 534 -5.54 -0.40 -43.80
N GLU A 535 -5.77 -0.76 -42.55
CA GLU A 535 -6.30 -2.10 -42.23
C GLU A 535 -7.68 -1.88 -41.60
N GLY A 536 -8.75 -2.21 -42.33
CA GLY A 536 -10.10 -2.26 -41.76
C GLY A 536 -11.07 -1.11 -42.06
N GLY A 537 -10.69 -0.09 -42.84
CA GLY A 537 -11.66 0.91 -43.31
C GLY A 537 -12.18 1.85 -42.22
N HIS A 538 -11.29 2.63 -41.62
CA HIS A 538 -11.69 3.68 -40.67
C HIS A 538 -12.40 4.83 -41.40
N ASP A 539 -13.59 5.18 -40.93
CA ASP A 539 -14.35 6.37 -41.30
C ASP A 539 -14.49 7.34 -40.11
N GLN A 540 -14.69 8.62 -40.41
CA GLN A 540 -15.19 9.57 -39.45
C GLN A 540 -16.57 10.01 -39.94
N LYS A 541 -17.62 9.59 -39.23
CA LYS A 541 -19.00 10.03 -39.50
C LYS A 541 -19.43 11.04 -38.44
N THR A 542 -19.88 12.20 -38.88
CA THR A 542 -20.52 13.21 -38.03
C THR A 542 -21.95 13.40 -38.50
N ALA A 543 -22.92 13.09 -37.66
CA ALA A 543 -24.33 13.38 -37.90
C ALA A 543 -24.77 14.50 -36.94
N VAL A 544 -25.46 15.50 -37.48
CA VAL A 544 -26.02 16.63 -36.72
C VAL A 544 -27.51 16.68 -37.04
N ALA A 545 -28.36 16.64 -36.01
CA ALA A 545 -29.81 16.54 -36.20
C ALA A 545 -30.46 17.90 -36.52
N ASN A 546 -29.97 18.97 -35.90
CA ASN A 546 -30.42 20.34 -36.14
C ASN A 546 -29.32 21.12 -36.89
N ASP A 547 -28.75 22.15 -36.26
CA ASP A 547 -27.80 23.04 -36.92
C ASP A 547 -26.35 22.72 -36.60
N ARG A 548 -25.47 22.91 -37.59
CA ARG A 548 -24.02 22.96 -37.43
C ARG A 548 -23.49 24.31 -37.88
N ARG A 549 -23.03 25.13 -36.93
CA ARG A 549 -22.29 26.38 -37.21
C ARG A 549 -20.79 26.16 -37.03
N ILE A 550 -19.98 26.60 -37.98
CA ILE A 550 -18.51 26.59 -37.90
C ILE A 550 -18.02 28.00 -38.15
N THR A 551 -17.34 28.59 -37.17
CA THR A 551 -16.66 29.89 -37.31
C THR A 551 -15.14 29.63 -37.30
N VAL A 552 -14.43 30.15 -38.30
CA VAL A 552 -12.97 30.02 -38.41
C VAL A 552 -12.38 31.42 -38.43
N GLY A 553 -11.62 31.80 -37.40
CA GLY A 553 -11.11 33.17 -37.24
C GLY A 553 -9.91 33.53 -38.14
N ASN A 554 -9.27 32.56 -38.78
CA ASN A 554 -8.19 32.80 -39.75
C ASN A 554 -8.40 31.94 -41.01
N ASP A 555 -7.61 30.89 -41.21
CA ASP A 555 -7.67 30.09 -42.45
C ASP A 555 -8.33 28.72 -42.25
N GLN A 556 -9.20 28.32 -43.18
CA GLN A 556 -9.67 26.94 -43.32
C GLN A 556 -9.07 26.31 -44.58
N THR A 557 -8.24 25.27 -44.43
CA THR A 557 -7.69 24.49 -45.56
C THR A 557 -8.27 23.08 -45.58
N LEU A 558 -8.93 22.70 -46.67
CA LEU A 558 -9.43 21.34 -46.91
C LEU A 558 -8.63 20.68 -48.04
N LYS A 559 -8.01 19.53 -47.76
CA LYS A 559 -7.30 18.71 -48.77
C LYS A 559 -7.90 17.31 -48.84
N VAL A 560 -8.53 16.98 -49.96
CA VAL A 560 -9.13 15.67 -50.22
C VAL A 560 -8.28 14.92 -51.26
N LYS A 561 -7.87 13.68 -50.97
CA LYS A 561 -7.00 12.88 -51.86
C LYS A 561 -7.77 12.12 -52.95
N ASN A 562 -8.97 11.64 -52.60
CA ASN A 562 -9.88 10.95 -53.52
C ASN A 562 -11.03 11.91 -53.84
N ASP A 563 -12.26 11.49 -53.59
CA ASP A 563 -13.45 12.22 -53.99
C ASP A 563 -14.03 13.07 -52.83
N ARG A 564 -14.59 14.22 -53.19
CA ARG A 564 -15.48 15.02 -52.33
C ARG A 564 -16.84 15.10 -53.02
N THR A 565 -17.86 14.56 -52.38
CA THR A 565 -19.26 14.69 -52.80
C THR A 565 -19.99 15.61 -51.83
N VAL A 566 -20.78 16.55 -52.34
CA VAL A 566 -21.64 17.45 -51.55
C VAL A 566 -23.05 17.34 -52.13
N ASN A 567 -24.03 17.08 -51.27
CA ASN A 567 -25.45 17.06 -51.63
C ASN A 567 -26.19 18.04 -50.71
N ILE A 568 -26.96 18.96 -51.31
CA ILE A 568 -27.67 20.05 -50.62
C ILE A 568 -29.10 20.02 -51.14
N SER A 569 -30.06 19.83 -50.24
CA SER A 569 -31.48 19.64 -50.61
C SER A 569 -32.25 20.94 -50.80
N HIS A 570 -31.79 22.04 -50.19
CA HIS A 570 -32.35 23.38 -50.35
C HIS A 570 -31.30 24.28 -51.02
N ASP A 571 -30.74 25.24 -50.29
CA ASP A 571 -29.89 26.29 -50.87
C ASP A 571 -28.42 26.15 -50.49
N ASP A 572 -27.52 26.48 -51.43
CA ASP A 572 -26.08 26.66 -51.21
C ASP A 572 -25.71 28.12 -51.50
N GLY A 573 -25.30 28.86 -50.47
CA GLY A 573 -24.88 30.25 -50.57
C GLY A 573 -23.37 30.38 -50.45
N LEU A 574 -22.71 30.93 -51.47
CA LEU A 574 -21.27 31.22 -51.44
C LEU A 574 -21.01 32.70 -51.66
N TYR A 575 -20.48 33.37 -50.63
CA TYR A 575 -20.03 34.76 -50.68
C TYR A 575 -18.50 34.82 -50.60
N VAL A 576 -17.86 35.47 -51.59
CA VAL A 576 -16.39 35.61 -51.67
C VAL A 576 -16.05 37.06 -51.98
N THR A 577 -15.36 37.75 -51.06
CA THR A 577 -15.07 39.18 -51.15
C THR A 577 -13.92 39.54 -52.10
N ASN A 578 -12.93 38.65 -52.23
CA ASN A 578 -11.77 38.84 -53.10
C ASN A 578 -11.85 37.88 -54.30
N ASP A 579 -10.88 36.98 -54.46
CA ASP A 579 -10.82 36.08 -55.62
C ASP A 579 -11.41 34.69 -55.33
N ARG A 580 -12.34 34.23 -56.19
CA ARG A 580 -12.63 32.79 -56.35
C ARG A 580 -11.86 32.24 -57.54
N ARG A 581 -10.89 31.35 -57.31
CA ARG A 581 -10.16 30.65 -58.39
C ARG A 581 -10.56 29.18 -58.44
N VAL A 582 -10.92 28.71 -59.63
CA VAL A 582 -11.29 27.30 -59.88
C VAL A 582 -10.40 26.75 -60.99
N THR A 583 -9.82 25.58 -60.78
CA THR A 583 -9.04 24.87 -61.81
C THR A 583 -9.50 23.43 -61.87
N VAL A 584 -9.97 23.00 -63.04
CA VAL A 584 -10.41 21.63 -63.30
C VAL A 584 -9.54 21.05 -64.42
N LYS A 585 -8.79 19.98 -64.12
CA LYS A 585 -7.96 19.29 -65.12
C LYS A 585 -8.76 18.32 -65.98
N GLY A 586 -9.79 17.72 -65.39
CA GLY A 586 -10.68 16.79 -66.06
C GLY A 586 -11.90 17.50 -66.66
N LYS A 587 -13.05 16.85 -66.56
CA LYS A 587 -14.33 17.38 -67.03
C LYS A 587 -14.98 18.24 -65.96
N GLN A 588 -15.51 19.40 -66.35
CA GLN A 588 -16.44 20.19 -65.54
C GLN A 588 -17.81 20.13 -66.23
N GLU A 589 -18.81 19.60 -65.53
CA GLU A 589 -20.19 19.54 -66.01
C GLU A 589 -21.06 20.44 -65.16
N HIS A 590 -22.00 21.14 -65.80
CA HIS A 590 -22.99 21.96 -65.14
C HIS A 590 -24.34 21.71 -65.82
N SER A 591 -25.32 21.26 -65.04
CA SER A 591 -26.71 21.17 -65.47
C SER A 591 -27.54 22.11 -64.60
N THR A 592 -28.32 22.99 -65.20
CA THR A 592 -29.24 23.88 -64.52
C THR A 592 -30.62 23.66 -65.09
N THR A 593 -31.57 23.23 -64.27
CA THR A 593 -32.98 22.99 -64.67
C THR A 593 -33.79 24.29 -64.66
N GLY A 594 -33.49 25.18 -63.71
CA GLY A 594 -34.02 26.54 -63.65
C GLY A 594 -33.17 27.54 -64.44
N ASN A 595 -33.18 28.79 -63.99
CA ASN A 595 -32.42 29.87 -64.64
C ASN A 595 -30.93 29.79 -64.29
N HIS A 596 -30.06 29.82 -65.31
CA HIS A 596 -28.64 30.10 -65.14
C HIS A 596 -28.38 31.59 -65.43
N ILE A 597 -28.14 32.39 -64.40
CA ILE A 597 -27.90 33.83 -64.51
C ILE A 597 -26.43 34.11 -64.18
N SER A 598 -25.72 34.78 -65.09
CA SER A 598 -24.33 35.19 -64.90
C SER A 598 -24.18 36.66 -65.28
N LEU A 599 -23.81 37.49 -64.30
CA LEU A 599 -23.46 38.90 -64.49
C LEU A 599 -21.96 39.04 -64.28
N VAL A 600 -21.29 39.66 -65.26
CA VAL A 600 -19.87 40.01 -65.18
C VAL A 600 -19.77 41.50 -65.45
N GLU A 601 -19.54 42.29 -64.41
CA GLU A 601 -19.36 43.75 -64.55
C GLU A 601 -18.01 44.11 -65.20
N GLY A 602 -17.01 43.23 -65.01
CA GLY A 602 -15.71 43.31 -65.66
C GLY A 602 -15.66 42.62 -67.03
N LYS A 603 -14.50 42.05 -67.36
CA LYS A 603 -14.30 41.33 -68.62
C LYS A 603 -14.72 39.87 -68.49
N HIS A 604 -15.60 39.40 -69.36
CA HIS A 604 -15.86 37.97 -69.55
C HIS A 604 -15.02 37.45 -70.73
N SER A 605 -13.98 36.66 -70.44
CA SER A 605 -13.10 36.05 -71.45
C SER A 605 -13.39 34.56 -71.57
N LEU A 606 -13.69 34.10 -72.80
CA LEU A 606 -13.92 32.69 -73.11
C LEU A 606 -13.03 32.28 -74.29
N GLU A 607 -12.10 31.37 -74.05
CA GLU A 607 -11.30 30.71 -75.09
C GLU A 607 -11.69 29.23 -75.11
N VAL A 608 -12.08 28.73 -76.29
CA VAL A 608 -12.38 27.31 -76.50
C VAL A 608 -11.46 26.79 -77.60
N LYS A 609 -10.57 25.86 -77.24
CA LYS A 609 -9.61 25.27 -78.20
C LYS A 609 -10.22 24.18 -79.09
N GLY A 610 -11.34 23.60 -78.66
CA GLY A 610 -12.15 22.67 -79.44
C GLY A 610 -13.43 23.33 -79.93
N ASP A 611 -14.50 22.56 -80.01
CA ASP A 611 -15.79 23.05 -80.48
C ASP A 611 -16.56 23.79 -79.38
N LEU A 612 -17.12 24.96 -79.73
CA LEU A 612 -18.15 25.63 -78.95
C LEU A 612 -19.50 25.48 -79.64
N ALA A 613 -20.41 24.69 -79.07
CA ALA A 613 -21.78 24.57 -79.55
C ALA A 613 -22.74 25.32 -78.62
N ARG A 614 -23.59 26.18 -79.18
CA ARG A 614 -24.70 26.83 -78.46
C ARG A 614 -26.02 26.49 -79.15
N LYS A 615 -26.85 25.69 -78.50
CA LYS A 615 -28.20 25.35 -78.96
C LYS A 615 -29.21 26.10 -78.10
N VAL A 616 -30.04 26.93 -78.71
CA VAL A 616 -31.07 27.72 -78.02
C VAL A 616 -32.42 27.39 -78.64
N ALA A 617 -33.37 26.93 -77.84
CA ALA A 617 -34.73 26.61 -78.31
C ALA A 617 -35.60 27.87 -78.46
N GLY A 618 -35.38 28.86 -77.59
CA GLY A 618 -36.00 30.20 -77.67
C GLY A 618 -35.21 31.13 -78.58
N ALA A 619 -34.89 32.33 -78.09
CA ALA A 619 -34.13 33.33 -78.83
C ALA A 619 -32.69 33.46 -78.31
N LEU A 620 -31.73 33.58 -79.24
CA LEU A 620 -30.36 33.99 -78.95
C LEU A 620 -30.23 35.49 -79.25
N GLY A 621 -30.09 36.31 -78.21
CA GLY A 621 -29.83 37.75 -78.33
C GLY A 621 -28.35 38.06 -78.15
N ILE A 622 -27.77 38.84 -79.06
CA ILE A 622 -26.43 39.44 -78.90
C ILE A 622 -26.60 40.94 -79.14
N LYS A 623 -26.45 41.71 -78.06
CA LYS A 623 -26.41 43.18 -78.11
C LYS A 623 -25.05 43.62 -77.55
N VAL A 624 -24.33 44.41 -78.33
CA VAL A 624 -23.07 45.03 -77.93
C VAL A 624 -23.15 46.52 -78.26
N GLU A 625 -22.51 47.37 -77.46
CA GLU A 625 -22.39 48.80 -77.77
C GLU A 625 -21.28 49.06 -78.80
N GLY A 626 -20.26 48.20 -78.84
CA GLY A 626 -19.17 48.23 -79.81
C GLY A 626 -19.39 47.25 -80.98
N ASP A 627 -18.30 46.63 -81.44
CA ASP A 627 -18.34 45.77 -82.62
C ASP A 627 -18.76 44.33 -82.31
N ILE A 628 -19.56 43.73 -83.20
CA ILE A 628 -19.67 42.27 -83.33
C ILE A 628 -18.74 41.83 -84.45
N VAL A 629 -17.64 41.16 -84.11
CA VAL A 629 -16.72 40.56 -85.08
C VAL A 629 -16.94 39.05 -85.10
N LEU A 630 -17.37 38.52 -86.24
CA LEU A 630 -17.41 37.08 -86.50
C LEU A 630 -16.38 36.77 -87.59
N GLU A 631 -15.37 35.98 -87.24
CA GLU A 631 -14.30 35.58 -88.15
C GLU A 631 -14.24 34.06 -88.23
N SER A 632 -14.12 33.54 -89.44
CA SER A 632 -13.98 32.10 -89.70
C SER A 632 -13.03 31.92 -90.87
N SER A 633 -12.04 31.04 -90.73
CA SER A 633 -11.13 30.67 -91.81
C SER A 633 -11.79 29.78 -92.86
N GLY A 634 -12.92 29.14 -92.52
CA GLY A 634 -13.68 28.26 -93.42
C GLY A 634 -14.89 28.96 -94.02
N SER A 635 -15.97 29.07 -93.24
CA SER A 635 -17.19 29.78 -93.65
C SER A 635 -18.00 30.24 -92.43
N ILE A 636 -18.85 31.23 -92.65
CA ILE A 636 -19.90 31.68 -91.74
C ILE A 636 -21.23 31.42 -92.43
N SER A 637 -22.10 30.61 -91.84
CA SER A 637 -23.44 30.33 -92.38
C SER A 637 -24.52 30.82 -91.42
N LEU A 638 -25.45 31.60 -91.96
CA LEU A 638 -26.64 32.06 -91.28
C LEU A 638 -27.84 31.48 -92.03
N LYS A 639 -28.61 30.60 -91.40
CA LYS A 639 -29.75 29.93 -92.03
C LYS A 639 -31.03 30.17 -91.24
N ALA A 640 -32.11 30.52 -91.94
CA ALA A 640 -33.46 30.66 -91.39
C ALA A 640 -34.45 29.95 -92.32
N GLY A 641 -35.01 28.82 -91.88
CA GLY A 641 -35.88 27.98 -92.71
C GLY A 641 -35.18 27.53 -94.01
N GLY A 642 -35.81 27.81 -95.16
CA GLY A 642 -35.25 27.54 -96.49
C GLY A 642 -34.28 28.62 -97.01
N SER A 643 -34.09 29.72 -96.28
CA SER A 643 -33.21 30.83 -96.67
C SER A 643 -31.87 30.77 -95.93
N PHE A 644 -30.79 31.20 -96.60
CA PHE A 644 -29.48 31.27 -95.97
C PHE A 644 -28.56 32.33 -96.60
N ILE A 645 -27.57 32.74 -95.80
CA ILE A 645 -26.40 33.50 -96.20
C ILE A 645 -25.18 32.66 -95.83
N VAL A 646 -24.26 32.45 -96.77
CA VAL A 646 -22.98 31.80 -96.49
C VAL A 646 -21.87 32.73 -96.96
N ILE A 647 -20.97 33.10 -96.03
CA ILE A 647 -19.74 33.82 -96.33
C ILE A 647 -18.61 32.79 -96.32
N HIS A 648 -17.86 32.71 -97.41
CA HIS A 648 -16.73 31.79 -97.54
C HIS A 648 -15.57 32.49 -98.27
N SER A 649 -14.41 31.83 -98.37
CA SER A 649 -13.20 32.42 -98.95
C SER A 649 -13.32 32.87 -100.42
N GLY A 650 -14.35 32.41 -101.14
CA GLY A 650 -14.60 32.72 -102.55
C GLY A 650 -15.71 33.74 -102.80
N GLY A 651 -16.49 34.16 -101.80
CA GLY A 651 -17.62 35.06 -102.00
C GLY A 651 -18.70 35.00 -100.90
N VAL A 652 -19.85 35.63 -101.18
CA VAL A 652 -21.05 35.62 -100.34
C VAL A 652 -22.21 35.04 -101.14
N ASP A 653 -22.71 33.89 -100.71
CA ASP A 653 -23.88 33.25 -101.26
C ASP A 653 -25.13 33.69 -100.48
N ILE A 654 -26.15 34.16 -101.21
CA ILE A 654 -27.44 34.56 -100.63
C ILE A 654 -28.55 33.84 -101.37
N VAL A 655 -29.31 32.99 -100.67
CA VAL A 655 -30.37 32.16 -101.27
C VAL A 655 -31.65 32.25 -100.44
N GLY A 656 -32.78 32.47 -101.11
CA GLY A 656 -34.10 32.43 -100.51
C GLY A 656 -35.23 32.56 -101.54
N PRO A 657 -36.49 32.24 -101.18
CA PRO A 657 -37.65 32.37 -102.08
C PRO A 657 -37.86 33.80 -102.58
N LYS A 658 -37.42 34.80 -101.80
CA LYS A 658 -37.41 36.22 -102.13
C LYS A 658 -36.24 36.91 -101.41
N ILE A 659 -35.45 37.68 -102.15
CA ILE A 659 -34.34 38.49 -101.62
C ILE A 659 -34.73 39.95 -101.76
N ASN A 660 -34.95 40.63 -100.64
CA ASN A 660 -35.28 42.05 -100.60
C ASN A 660 -33.99 42.87 -100.43
N LEU A 661 -33.50 43.48 -101.52
CA LEU A 661 -32.37 44.41 -101.50
C LEU A 661 -32.90 45.84 -101.38
N ASN A 662 -32.50 46.56 -100.34
CA ASN A 662 -32.88 47.96 -100.06
C ASN A 662 -34.39 48.25 -99.85
N GLY A 663 -35.21 47.27 -99.43
CA GLY A 663 -36.61 47.53 -99.06
C GLY A 663 -37.33 46.41 -98.29
N GLY A 664 -37.86 46.73 -97.10
CA GLY A 664 -38.80 45.89 -96.32
C GLY A 664 -38.20 45.06 -95.17
N GLY A 665 -38.86 45.10 -94.00
CA GLY A 665 -38.53 44.33 -92.78
C GLY A 665 -38.40 45.22 -91.53
N SER A 666 -38.67 44.67 -90.35
CA SER A 666 -38.40 45.30 -89.05
C SER A 666 -37.30 44.53 -88.32
N PRO A 667 -36.33 45.19 -87.67
CA PRO A 667 -35.26 44.49 -86.96
C PRO A 667 -35.82 43.64 -85.82
N GLY A 668 -35.21 42.49 -85.58
CA GLY A 668 -35.46 41.71 -84.37
C GLY A 668 -35.01 42.50 -83.14
N THR A 669 -35.74 42.39 -82.03
CA THR A 669 -35.32 42.98 -80.74
C THR A 669 -34.49 41.95 -79.97
N PRO A 670 -33.27 42.31 -79.49
CA PRO A 670 -32.50 41.41 -78.64
C PRO A 670 -33.28 41.06 -77.37
N VAL A 671 -33.25 39.80 -76.95
CA VAL A 671 -33.78 39.38 -75.64
C VAL A 671 -33.03 40.09 -74.51
N GLY A 672 -33.77 40.56 -73.50
CA GLY A 672 -33.22 41.22 -72.31
C GLY A 672 -32.56 40.22 -71.34
N THR A 673 -31.60 40.70 -70.54
CA THR A 673 -30.89 39.90 -69.53
C THR A 673 -31.63 39.92 -68.19
N LEU A 674 -31.68 38.78 -67.50
CA LEU A 674 -32.03 38.73 -66.08
C LEU A 674 -30.82 39.15 -65.23
N LEU A 675 -31.05 39.84 -64.12
CA LEU A 675 -30.01 40.22 -63.17
C LEU A 675 -29.98 39.21 -62.01
N PRO A 676 -28.79 38.77 -61.55
CA PRO A 676 -28.70 37.91 -60.38
C PRO A 676 -28.99 38.72 -59.10
N GLY A 677 -29.52 38.07 -58.07
CA GLY A 677 -29.56 38.64 -56.73
C GLY A 677 -28.14 38.73 -56.15
N VAL A 678 -27.83 39.85 -55.48
CA VAL A 678 -26.55 40.04 -54.78
C VAL A 678 -26.72 39.56 -53.35
N LEU A 679 -25.90 38.59 -52.93
CA LEU A 679 -25.83 38.17 -51.53
C LEU A 679 -25.10 39.25 -50.72
N GLU A 680 -25.70 39.70 -49.62
CA GLU A 680 -25.04 40.61 -48.67
C GLU A 680 -24.10 39.81 -47.74
N ALA A 681 -23.01 40.45 -47.29
CA ALA A 681 -22.13 39.86 -46.30
C ALA A 681 -22.91 39.60 -45.00
N LEU A 682 -22.75 38.42 -44.42
CA LEU A 682 -23.23 38.17 -43.06
C LEU A 682 -22.52 39.15 -42.11
N ALA A 683 -23.29 39.87 -41.29
CA ALA A 683 -22.75 40.79 -40.31
C ALA A 683 -21.74 40.05 -39.40
N GLU A 684 -20.59 40.67 -39.14
CA GLU A 684 -19.65 40.16 -38.14
C GLU A 684 -20.35 40.17 -36.78
N ASP A 685 -20.56 39.00 -36.19
CA ASP A 685 -20.94 38.86 -34.80
C ASP A 685 -19.81 39.48 -33.96
N LYS A 686 -20.02 40.70 -33.45
CA LYS A 686 -19.13 41.28 -32.45
C LYS A 686 -19.16 40.36 -31.23
N GLU A 687 -17.99 39.86 -30.84
CA GLU A 687 -17.80 39.19 -29.56
C GLU A 687 -18.33 40.07 -28.42
N GLU A 688 -19.49 39.72 -27.89
CA GLU A 688 -19.94 40.20 -26.59
C GLU A 688 -19.18 39.43 -25.51
N GLY A 689 -18.27 40.14 -24.85
CA GLY A 689 -17.68 39.68 -23.60
C GLY A 689 -18.76 39.60 -22.53
N ASP A 690 -18.85 38.44 -21.89
CA ASP A 690 -19.63 38.19 -20.69
C ASP A 690 -19.40 39.30 -19.65
N THR A 691 -20.48 40.02 -19.33
CA THR A 691 -20.72 40.50 -17.97
C THR A 691 -22.23 40.45 -17.71
N GLU A 692 -22.63 39.56 -16.80
CA GLU A 692 -23.95 39.55 -16.18
C GLU A 692 -24.24 40.90 -15.51
N ASP A 693 -25.43 41.46 -15.73
CA ASP A 693 -26.34 41.83 -14.64
C ASP A 693 -27.71 42.26 -15.20
N GLY A 694 -28.76 41.68 -14.62
CA GLY A 694 -30.10 41.71 -15.19
C GLY A 694 -30.91 42.99 -14.98
N LYS A 695 -32.06 43.05 -15.65
CA LYS A 695 -33.37 43.36 -15.05
C LYS A 695 -34.50 43.27 -16.06
N ASP A 696 -35.58 42.74 -15.52
CA ASP A 696 -36.94 42.60 -16.03
C ASP A 696 -37.65 43.94 -16.30
N SER A 697 -38.85 43.84 -16.89
CA SER A 697 -39.81 44.87 -17.38
C SER A 697 -39.70 45.18 -18.87
N GLY A 698 -40.75 45.17 -19.69
CA GLY A 698 -42.19 45.10 -19.46
C GLY A 698 -42.90 46.06 -20.42
N ALA A 699 -44.01 45.61 -21.04
CA ALA A 699 -45.01 46.39 -21.79
C ALA A 699 -44.57 46.94 -23.17
N SER A 700 -45.41 47.05 -24.21
CA SER A 700 -46.82 46.70 -24.48
C SER A 700 -47.18 47.18 -25.89
N GLY A 701 -48.11 46.48 -26.55
CA GLY A 701 -49.07 47.05 -27.53
C GLY A 701 -48.53 47.24 -28.95
N GLY A 702 -49.30 47.04 -30.03
CA GLY A 702 -50.69 46.63 -30.29
C GLY A 702 -50.77 46.27 -31.78
N SER A 703 -51.61 45.31 -32.18
CA SER A 703 -52.83 45.50 -33.00
C SER A 703 -52.64 46.43 -34.22
N GLU A 704 -53.04 46.10 -35.46
CA GLU A 704 -54.33 45.52 -35.86
C GLU A 704 -54.39 45.30 -37.41
N GLY A 705 -55.19 44.32 -37.87
CA GLY A 705 -55.88 44.26 -39.20
C GLY A 705 -55.09 43.75 -40.43
N GLY A 706 -55.46 42.66 -41.13
CA GLY A 706 -56.71 42.41 -41.87
C GLY A 706 -56.58 42.94 -43.31
N ASN A 707 -56.85 42.27 -44.43
CA ASN A 707 -57.68 41.11 -44.78
C ASN A 707 -57.41 40.72 -46.27
N ASP A 708 -57.76 39.48 -46.67
CA ASP A 708 -58.08 39.00 -48.05
C ASP A 708 -57.00 39.08 -49.16
N SER A 709 -56.88 38.19 -50.15
CA SER A 709 -57.58 36.98 -50.61
C SER A 709 -56.84 36.48 -51.87
N GLY A 710 -56.81 35.18 -52.19
CA GLY A 710 -56.58 34.73 -53.57
C GLY A 710 -55.71 33.48 -53.75
N ASP A 711 -56.44 32.38 -53.93
CA ASP A 711 -56.19 30.98 -54.32
C ASP A 711 -55.19 30.66 -55.48
N GLU A 712 -54.98 29.33 -55.63
CA GLU A 712 -54.29 28.51 -56.65
C GLU A 712 -52.77 28.30 -56.46
N GLY A 713 -52.24 27.09 -56.24
CA GLY A 713 -52.81 25.75 -56.05
C GLY A 713 -51.62 24.78 -55.88
N ASP A 714 -51.64 23.95 -54.83
CA ASP A 714 -50.54 23.04 -54.49
C ASP A 714 -51.03 21.59 -54.58
N ASP A 715 -50.32 20.76 -55.35
CA ASP A 715 -50.56 19.33 -55.46
C ASP A 715 -50.30 18.67 -54.09
N PRO A 716 -51.19 17.79 -53.57
CA PRO A 716 -50.98 17.20 -52.25
C PRO A 716 -49.73 16.31 -52.26
N GLN A 717 -48.80 16.59 -51.33
CA GLN A 717 -47.63 15.74 -51.05
C GLN A 717 -48.07 14.28 -50.84
N LYS A 718 -47.51 13.38 -51.65
CA LYS A 718 -47.71 11.93 -51.54
C LYS A 718 -46.60 11.31 -50.71
N TYR A 719 -46.96 10.50 -49.74
CA TYR A 719 -46.04 9.73 -48.90
C TYR A 719 -45.98 8.29 -49.40
N TYR A 720 -44.78 7.72 -49.42
CA TYR A 720 -44.50 6.37 -49.90
C TYR A 720 -43.95 5.53 -48.76
N LEU A 721 -44.60 4.41 -48.44
CA LEU A 721 -44.19 3.53 -47.35
C LEU A 721 -44.08 2.08 -47.87
N GLN A 722 -43.00 1.40 -47.55
CA GLN A 722 -42.79 -0.01 -47.88
C GLN A 722 -42.19 -0.72 -46.67
N PHE A 723 -42.69 -1.91 -46.35
CA PHE A 723 -42.20 -2.70 -45.23
C PHE A 723 -41.32 -3.83 -45.73
N TYR A 724 -40.24 -4.10 -45.00
CA TYR A 724 -39.35 -5.22 -45.23
C TYR A 724 -39.41 -6.17 -44.04
N PHE A 725 -39.71 -7.44 -44.27
CA PHE A 725 -39.86 -8.45 -43.22
C PHE A 725 -38.79 -9.52 -43.32
N THR A 726 -38.03 -9.70 -42.23
CA THR A 726 -37.06 -10.79 -42.03
C THR A 726 -37.26 -11.44 -40.67
N ASP A 727 -36.81 -12.69 -40.51
CA ASP A 727 -36.68 -13.33 -39.21
C ASP A 727 -35.45 -12.83 -38.42
N ASP A 728 -35.27 -13.33 -37.18
CA ASP A 728 -34.14 -12.97 -36.30
C ASP A 728 -32.76 -13.38 -36.86
N ALA A 729 -32.72 -14.25 -37.88
CA ALA A 729 -31.52 -14.64 -38.59
C ALA A 729 -31.28 -13.81 -39.86
N GLY A 730 -32.14 -12.83 -40.16
CA GLY A 730 -32.07 -11.97 -41.33
C GLY A 730 -32.58 -12.61 -42.62
N MET A 731 -33.26 -13.76 -42.54
CA MET A 731 -33.87 -14.40 -43.72
C MET A 731 -35.21 -13.73 -44.04
N PRO A 732 -35.46 -13.33 -45.31
CA PRO A 732 -36.69 -12.65 -45.68
C PRO A 732 -37.90 -13.57 -45.57
N TYR A 733 -39.01 -13.03 -45.08
CA TYR A 733 -40.33 -13.68 -45.18
C TYR A 733 -40.82 -13.54 -46.63
N SER A 734 -40.28 -14.36 -47.52
CA SER A 734 -40.60 -14.36 -48.95
C SER A 734 -42.00 -14.89 -49.22
N GLU A 735 -42.71 -14.32 -50.20
CA GLU A 735 -44.01 -14.83 -50.69
C GLU A 735 -45.03 -15.08 -49.57
N THR A 736 -44.98 -14.24 -48.53
CA THR A 736 -45.80 -14.36 -47.33
C THR A 736 -46.95 -13.37 -47.36
N ARG A 737 -48.18 -13.87 -47.20
CA ARG A 737 -49.38 -13.03 -47.23
C ARG A 737 -49.43 -12.10 -46.04
N TYR A 738 -49.96 -10.88 -46.23
CA TYR A 738 -50.16 -9.90 -45.18
C TYR A 738 -51.50 -9.16 -45.30
N ILE A 739 -51.89 -8.48 -44.22
CA ILE A 739 -52.98 -7.49 -44.19
C ILE A 739 -52.41 -6.16 -43.69
N ALA A 740 -52.58 -5.10 -44.47
CA ALA A 740 -52.27 -3.73 -44.08
C ALA A 740 -53.54 -3.04 -43.56
N PHE A 741 -53.41 -2.32 -42.45
CA PHE A 741 -54.47 -1.58 -41.76
C PHE A 741 -54.13 -0.09 -41.79
N TYR A 742 -55.03 0.71 -42.34
CA TYR A 742 -54.92 2.17 -42.40
C TYR A 742 -55.65 2.80 -41.20
N GLU A 743 -55.29 4.03 -40.82
CA GLU A 743 -55.94 4.74 -39.70
C GLU A 743 -57.44 4.98 -39.91
N ASP A 744 -57.88 5.12 -41.16
CA ASP A 744 -59.30 5.24 -41.54
C ASP A 744 -60.10 3.92 -41.39
N GLY A 745 -59.43 2.84 -40.94
CA GLY A 745 -60.01 1.51 -40.76
C GLY A 745 -60.04 0.65 -42.02
N LYS A 746 -59.56 1.16 -43.17
CA LYS A 746 -59.45 0.39 -44.41
C LYS A 746 -58.41 -0.74 -44.24
N GLN A 747 -58.66 -1.86 -44.90
CA GLN A 747 -57.73 -2.99 -44.93
C GLN A 747 -57.42 -3.40 -46.37
N THR A 748 -56.14 -3.61 -46.67
CA THR A 748 -55.70 -4.21 -47.94
C THR A 748 -54.90 -5.47 -47.68
N ARG A 749 -54.96 -6.44 -48.60
CA ARG A 749 -54.25 -7.72 -48.49
C ARG A 749 -53.26 -7.83 -49.63
N GLY A 750 -52.05 -8.28 -49.32
CA GLY A 750 -51.00 -8.50 -50.30
C GLY A 750 -50.13 -9.69 -49.95
N GLU A 751 -49.09 -9.91 -50.73
CA GLU A 751 -48.07 -10.93 -50.52
C GLU A 751 -46.70 -10.26 -50.68
N THR A 752 -45.75 -10.58 -49.79
CA THR A 752 -44.39 -10.06 -49.91
C THR A 752 -43.69 -10.63 -51.14
N ASP A 753 -42.76 -9.89 -51.72
CA ASP A 753 -41.94 -10.43 -52.80
C ASP A 753 -40.91 -11.46 -52.30
N LYS A 754 -40.15 -12.04 -53.23
CA LYS A 754 -39.09 -13.02 -52.93
C LYS A 754 -38.03 -12.51 -51.96
N ASP A 755 -37.88 -11.18 -51.87
CA ASP A 755 -36.87 -10.52 -51.07
C ASP A 755 -37.46 -10.01 -49.75
N GLY A 756 -38.74 -10.26 -49.45
CA GLY A 756 -39.43 -9.96 -48.18
C GLY A 756 -40.11 -8.59 -48.10
N TYR A 757 -40.22 -7.85 -49.21
CA TYR A 757 -40.83 -6.52 -49.24
C TYR A 757 -42.33 -6.55 -49.53
N THR A 758 -43.10 -5.63 -48.93
CA THR A 758 -44.50 -5.39 -49.32
C THR A 758 -44.60 -4.57 -50.62
N GLU A 759 -45.82 -4.38 -51.11
CA GLU A 759 -46.07 -3.32 -52.09
C GLU A 759 -45.84 -1.94 -51.45
N ILE A 760 -45.61 -0.92 -52.28
CA ILE A 760 -45.46 0.46 -51.81
C ILE A 760 -46.86 1.03 -51.55
N PHE A 761 -47.12 1.39 -50.30
CA PHE A 761 -48.32 2.11 -49.91
C PHE A 761 -48.15 3.59 -50.22
N ILE A 762 -49.13 4.18 -50.91
CA ILE A 762 -49.14 5.59 -51.30
C ILE A 762 -50.28 6.28 -50.55
N THR A 763 -49.96 7.34 -49.80
CA THR A 763 -50.94 8.10 -49.01
C THR A 763 -50.85 9.58 -49.36
N ASN A 764 -51.99 10.29 -49.31
CA ASN A 764 -52.05 11.73 -49.63
C ASN A 764 -51.86 12.62 -48.40
N GLY A 765 -51.33 12.05 -47.31
CA GLY A 765 -51.15 12.68 -45.99
C GLY A 765 -50.43 11.73 -45.04
N GLU A 766 -49.83 12.28 -43.98
CA GLU A 766 -49.17 11.51 -42.93
C GLU A 766 -50.20 10.64 -42.21
N GLN A 767 -50.01 9.31 -42.26
CA GLN A 767 -50.86 8.35 -41.56
C GLN A 767 -50.07 7.09 -41.21
N THR A 768 -50.42 6.45 -40.10
CA THR A 768 -49.86 5.16 -39.70
C THR A 768 -50.48 4.02 -40.50
N ILE A 769 -49.65 3.18 -41.11
CA ILE A 769 -50.10 1.91 -41.70
C ILE A 769 -49.51 0.77 -40.88
N LYS A 770 -50.37 -0.10 -40.35
CA LYS A 770 -49.93 -1.31 -39.61
C LYS A 770 -50.00 -2.50 -40.55
N VAL A 771 -48.93 -3.30 -40.67
CA VAL A 771 -48.91 -4.48 -41.55
C VAL A 771 -48.73 -5.75 -40.72
N ARG A 772 -49.65 -6.72 -40.89
CA ARG A 772 -49.63 -8.01 -40.23
C ARG A 772 -49.37 -9.13 -41.24
N LEU A 773 -48.26 -9.85 -41.09
CA LEU A 773 -48.03 -11.11 -41.82
C LEU A 773 -48.99 -12.20 -41.33
N LEU A 774 -49.56 -12.94 -42.28
CA LEU A 774 -50.43 -14.10 -42.06
C LEU A 774 -49.58 -15.37 -42.09
N HIS A 775 -48.64 -15.48 -41.15
CA HIS A 775 -47.81 -16.66 -40.95
C HIS A 775 -48.16 -17.31 -39.60
N GLN A 776 -48.13 -18.65 -39.50
CA GLN A 776 -48.80 -19.43 -38.43
C GLN A 776 -48.29 -19.17 -36.99
N HIS A 777 -47.30 -18.30 -36.78
CA HIS A 777 -46.67 -18.07 -35.47
C HIS A 777 -46.24 -16.62 -35.16
N ILE A 778 -46.75 -15.59 -35.85
CA ILE A 778 -46.37 -14.18 -35.58
C ILE A 778 -47.60 -13.31 -35.28
N ASP A 779 -47.63 -12.71 -34.08
CA ASP A 779 -48.59 -11.67 -33.70
C ASP A 779 -48.11 -10.27 -34.11
N MET A 780 -49.07 -9.34 -34.26
CA MET A 780 -48.93 -8.01 -34.88
C MET A 780 -47.61 -7.27 -34.58
N ILE A 781 -46.93 -6.80 -35.63
CA ILE A 781 -45.82 -5.85 -35.54
C ILE A 781 -46.34 -4.48 -35.96
N GLU A 782 -46.29 -3.50 -35.06
CA GLU A 782 -46.71 -2.12 -35.33
C GLU A 782 -45.47 -1.27 -35.71
N GLY A 783 -45.50 -0.65 -36.88
CA GLY A 783 -44.54 0.37 -37.28
C GLY A 783 -45.29 1.62 -37.69
N GLY A 784 -44.99 2.75 -37.03
CA GLY A 784 -45.48 4.07 -37.39
C GLY A 784 -44.31 5.03 -37.53
N VAL A 785 -44.39 5.94 -38.50
CA VAL A 785 -43.47 7.07 -38.62
C VAL A 785 -44.25 8.29 -38.16
N HIS A 786 -43.76 8.94 -37.11
CA HIS A 786 -43.99 10.36 -36.85
C HIS A 786 -42.82 11.09 -37.48
N VAL A 787 -43.07 12.01 -38.41
CA VAL A 787 -42.04 12.92 -38.91
C VAL A 787 -41.91 14.11 -37.97
#